data_AF-A0A0Q5T817-F1
#
_entry.id   AF-A0A0Q5T817-F1
#
_cell.length_a   1.000
_cell.length_b   1.000
_cell.length_c   1.000
_cell.angle_alpha   90.00
_cell.angle_beta   90.00
_cell.angle_gamma   90.00
#
_symmetry.space_group_name_H-M   'P 1'
#
loop_
_entity.id
_entity.type
_entity.pdbx_description
1 polymer ?
#
loop_
_entity_poly.entity_id
_entity_poly.type
_entity_poly.pdbx_seq_one_letter_code
_entity_poly.pdbx_strand_id
1 'polypeptide(L)'
;MRTDLIQNEAGYFSRFLEKARNRWKANRRGKYAFIDSLSSLFSDEDERALIAGEIMSVLLSTKFVSLLTESEIGANKGFFSDASARLSFKFLPPVEEPNELRTHFDQFFCYTKDYQWVRAISDREWSGFLQLVFTDQDFTSGGHMEKEVLNSVLILAQRAATLGVDPEVVSKIPRVDDLDSPFLGLNREVILFVENTLNSASYRGAVRENDYKHILVMISQCKEQISYIYKHKDLFGISLQLTYLVRQIEQYLKRLTQLLEIIQTADNEQRWLVIAGLLKEFVYAENTRYSLRKHFSTNLQLLTFKVIENTSKTGEHYIASDQSAYWKLFGKALGGGIIVAFLCANKTRLYFQHLPIFWEAFFYSLNYSFGFMLIHILGFTIATKQPAMTASTIAANLSNNGENVNWLHSTTQLLIRLIRSQFISLVGNAVIAFPVAYGIDQLYYRAMEYHIADPAKSIRLIAELNIWESLALPHAALAGVYLMLSGLVSGYYENKWIYNKYTLRIQKHRRLNKLLGQERLNRVAHYFERNFGGLAGNFFLGVCLGSTAAIGFTFGLPLDIRHITFAAGNFGLAVSGLENHVSTELIFNSIIGIAGIGVMNVIVSFGLSIAFALKSRNAKTAEVKNLIANLAWQFFHHGLAFFFPVKSKMEEREEIQEAVPHRQT
;
A
#
# COMPACT_ATOMS: atom_id res chain seq x y z
N MET A 1 7.60 35.85 -3.45
CA MET A 1 6.85 36.11 -4.71
C MET A 1 5.36 35.83 -4.63
N ARG A 2 4.85 34.71 -4.07
CA ARG A 2 3.40 34.56 -3.78
C ARG A 2 2.91 35.30 -2.52
N THR A 3 3.84 35.74 -1.66
CA THR A 3 3.56 36.41 -0.37
C THR A 3 3.32 37.91 -0.48
N ASP A 4 3.85 38.56 -1.53
CA ASP A 4 3.94 40.03 -1.56
C ASP A 4 2.81 40.68 -2.37
N LEU A 5 2.04 39.88 -3.12
CA LEU A 5 0.86 40.34 -3.89
C LEU A 5 -0.46 40.24 -3.10
N ILE A 6 -0.48 39.55 -1.95
CA ILE A 6 -1.71 39.35 -1.16
C ILE A 6 -1.91 40.45 -0.10
N GLN A 7 -0.86 41.21 0.24
CA GLN A 7 -0.91 42.16 1.36
C GLN A 7 -1.69 43.46 1.09
N ASN A 8 -1.93 43.85 -0.17
CA ASN A 8 -2.58 45.13 -0.48
C ASN A 8 -4.09 45.06 -0.78
N GLU A 9 -4.69 43.88 -0.89
CA GLU A 9 -6.14 43.68 -1.15
C GLU A 9 -6.81 42.70 -0.16
N ALA A 10 -6.22 42.45 1.00
CA ALA A 10 -6.75 41.45 1.93
C ALA A 10 -8.07 41.92 2.60
N GLY A 11 -9.19 41.38 2.12
CA GLY A 11 -10.52 41.50 2.72
C GLY A 11 -10.57 41.09 4.19
N TYR A 12 -11.63 41.52 4.88
CA TYR A 12 -11.83 41.35 6.33
C TYR A 12 -11.77 39.88 6.76
N PHE A 13 -12.33 38.96 5.97
CA PHE A 13 -12.29 37.53 6.24
C PHE A 13 -10.87 36.94 6.15
N SER A 14 -10.07 37.38 5.18
CA SER A 14 -8.67 36.94 5.04
C SER A 14 -7.83 37.35 6.27
N ARG A 15 -8.03 38.57 6.78
CA ARG A 15 -7.38 39.05 8.01
C ARG A 15 -7.80 38.25 9.24
N PHE A 16 -9.09 37.91 9.34
CA PHE A 16 -9.61 37.04 10.41
C PHE A 16 -8.93 35.66 10.39
N LEU A 17 -8.83 35.02 9.22
CA LEU A 17 -8.15 33.73 9.06
C LEU A 17 -6.67 33.82 9.42
N GLU A 18 -6.00 34.93 9.09
CA GLU A 18 -4.61 35.15 9.46
C GLU A 18 -4.43 35.31 10.99
N LYS A 19 -5.32 36.04 11.67
CA LYS A 19 -5.37 36.12 13.15
C LYS A 19 -5.50 34.72 13.77
N ALA A 20 -6.45 33.90 13.28
CA ALA A 20 -6.67 32.53 13.75
C ALA A 20 -5.42 31.65 13.54
N ARG A 21 -4.86 31.68 12.33
CA ARG A 21 -3.64 30.94 11.96
C ARG A 21 -2.44 31.31 12.84
N ASN A 22 -2.24 32.60 13.12
CA ASN A 22 -1.12 33.08 13.93
C ASN A 22 -1.27 32.69 15.41
N ARG A 23 -2.48 32.76 15.98
CA ARG A 23 -2.74 32.27 17.35
C ARG A 23 -2.48 30.76 17.48
N TRP A 24 -2.92 29.96 16.52
CA TRP A 24 -2.62 28.52 16.51
C TRP A 24 -1.13 28.21 16.48
N LYS A 25 -0.36 28.91 15.62
CA LYS A 25 1.11 28.78 15.55
C LYS A 25 1.79 29.15 16.88
N ALA A 26 1.26 30.14 17.60
CA ALA A 26 1.79 30.57 18.89
C ALA A 26 1.53 29.52 20.00
N ASN A 27 0.35 28.90 20.01
CA ASN A 27 0.04 27.81 20.95
C ASN A 27 0.93 26.58 20.71
N ARG A 28 1.17 26.20 19.45
CA ARG A 28 2.07 25.07 19.14
C ARG A 28 3.51 25.27 19.64
N ARG A 29 3.92 26.52 19.89
CA ARG A 29 5.21 26.88 20.48
C ARG A 29 5.16 27.06 22.01
N GLY A 30 4.05 26.70 22.65
CA GLY A 30 3.88 26.70 24.11
C GLY A 30 3.68 28.08 24.74
N LYS A 31 3.35 29.13 23.98
CA LYS A 31 3.27 30.51 24.52
C LYS A 31 1.88 30.97 24.98
N TYR A 32 0.78 30.35 24.52
CA TYR A 32 -0.59 30.78 24.83
C TYR A 32 -1.57 29.60 24.77
N ALA A 33 -2.62 29.60 25.61
CA ALA A 33 -3.75 28.69 25.44
C ALA A 33 -4.41 28.94 24.09
N PHE A 34 -4.64 27.88 23.29
CA PHE A 34 -5.52 28.00 22.14
C PHE A 34 -6.90 28.35 22.68
N ILE A 35 -7.46 29.48 22.23
CA ILE A 35 -8.81 29.83 22.64
C ILE A 35 -9.73 28.86 21.92
N ASP A 36 -10.52 28.13 22.70
CA ASP A 36 -11.57 27.27 22.15
C ASP A 36 -12.56 28.13 21.34
N SER A 37 -12.99 29.31 21.82
CA SER A 37 -13.99 30.10 21.07
C SER A 37 -13.45 30.97 19.92
N LEU A 38 -13.78 30.62 18.67
CA LEU A 38 -13.62 31.46 17.46
C LEU A 38 -14.26 32.85 17.62
N SER A 39 -15.33 32.98 18.42
CA SER A 39 -16.01 34.26 18.64
C SER A 39 -15.17 35.30 19.38
N SER A 40 -14.12 34.87 20.10
CA SER A 40 -13.18 35.76 20.80
C SER A 40 -12.16 36.45 19.86
N LEU A 41 -12.17 36.11 18.57
CA LEU A 41 -11.29 36.70 17.55
C LEU A 41 -11.90 37.95 16.90
N PHE A 42 -13.20 38.19 17.09
CA PHE A 42 -13.84 39.44 16.67
C PHE A 42 -13.39 40.56 17.61
N SER A 43 -12.96 41.68 17.02
CA SER A 43 -12.57 42.86 17.80
C SER A 43 -13.77 43.76 18.11
N ASP A 44 -14.81 43.75 17.27
CA ASP A 44 -16.04 44.56 17.39
C ASP A 44 -17.23 43.92 16.61
N GLU A 45 -18.47 44.33 16.91
CA GLU A 45 -19.69 43.94 16.15
C GLU A 45 -19.63 44.40 14.69
N ASP A 46 -19.02 45.55 14.42
CA ASP A 46 -18.82 46.08 13.07
C ASP A 46 -17.86 45.19 12.23
N GLU A 47 -16.78 44.68 12.84
CA GLU A 47 -15.84 43.77 12.15
C GLU A 47 -16.55 42.44 11.80
N ARG A 48 -17.44 41.96 12.67
CA ARG A 48 -18.27 40.78 12.43
C ARG A 48 -19.23 41.00 11.25
N ALA A 49 -19.92 42.13 11.20
CA ALA A 49 -20.85 42.46 10.11
C ALA A 49 -20.13 42.55 8.76
N LEU A 50 -18.92 43.13 8.73
CA LEU A 50 -18.10 43.22 7.52
C LEU A 50 -17.61 41.85 7.02
N ILE A 51 -17.18 40.98 7.94
CA ILE A 51 -16.80 39.59 7.60
C ILE A 51 -18.01 38.83 7.05
N ALA A 52 -19.18 38.97 7.69
CA ALA A 52 -20.41 38.32 7.23
C ALA A 52 -20.82 38.80 5.84
N GLY A 53 -20.77 40.10 5.59
CA GLY A 53 -21.05 40.69 4.28
C GLY A 53 -20.10 40.20 3.19
N GLU A 54 -18.80 40.09 3.50
CA GLU A 54 -17.80 39.57 2.55
C GLU A 54 -18.06 38.10 2.20
N ILE A 55 -18.28 37.25 3.21
CA ILE A 55 -18.56 35.82 3.01
C ILE A 55 -19.85 35.65 2.20
N MET A 56 -20.91 36.38 2.53
CA MET A 56 -22.19 36.29 1.82
C MET A 56 -22.09 36.78 0.38
N SER A 57 -21.33 37.86 0.13
CA SER A 57 -21.04 38.35 -1.22
C SER A 57 -20.35 37.31 -2.08
N VAL A 58 -19.34 36.62 -1.53
CA VAL A 58 -18.64 35.53 -2.22
C VAL A 58 -19.60 34.36 -2.50
N LEU A 59 -20.40 33.96 -1.51
CA LEU A 59 -21.33 32.83 -1.68
C LEU A 59 -22.45 33.12 -2.70
N LEU A 60 -22.98 34.35 -2.76
CA LEU A 60 -24.01 34.71 -3.72
C LEU A 60 -23.47 34.90 -5.14
N SER A 61 -22.18 35.24 -5.30
CA SER A 61 -21.56 35.50 -6.60
C SER A 61 -20.85 34.30 -7.22
N THR A 62 -20.76 33.17 -6.50
CA THR A 62 -19.99 31.99 -6.93
C THR A 62 -20.85 30.75 -7.12
N LYS A 63 -20.31 29.79 -7.88
CA LYS A 63 -20.85 28.44 -8.07
C LYS A 63 -20.23 27.47 -7.07
N PHE A 64 -21.04 26.59 -6.47
CA PHE A 64 -20.60 25.66 -5.43
C PHE A 64 -20.34 24.25 -5.95
N VAL A 65 -20.92 23.91 -7.11
CA VAL A 65 -20.90 22.56 -7.68
C VAL A 65 -19.51 21.93 -7.70
N SER A 66 -18.48 22.64 -8.17
CA SER A 66 -17.10 22.15 -8.23
C SER A 66 -16.56 21.77 -6.83
N LEU A 67 -16.77 22.63 -5.83
CA LEU A 67 -16.36 22.36 -4.45
C LEU A 67 -17.15 21.19 -3.85
N LEU A 68 -18.47 21.18 -3.99
CA LEU A 68 -19.34 20.19 -3.35
C LEU A 68 -19.23 18.79 -3.98
N THR A 69 -18.91 18.71 -5.27
CA THR A 69 -18.90 17.43 -6.01
C THR A 69 -17.51 16.88 -6.32
N GLU A 70 -16.46 17.71 -6.34
CA GLU A 70 -15.10 17.30 -6.72
C GLU A 70 -14.08 17.41 -5.60
N SER A 71 -14.34 18.24 -4.58
CA SER A 71 -13.43 18.33 -3.45
C SER A 71 -13.42 17.00 -2.69
N GLU A 72 -12.22 16.51 -2.40
CA GLU A 72 -11.92 15.20 -1.77
C GLU A 72 -12.06 13.96 -2.67
N ILE A 73 -12.87 14.05 -3.73
CA ILE A 73 -13.20 12.91 -4.58
C ILE A 73 -12.20 12.83 -5.73
N GLY A 74 -11.59 11.65 -5.93
CA GLY A 74 -10.59 11.43 -6.98
C GLY A 74 -11.15 11.75 -8.37
N ALA A 75 -10.30 12.16 -9.30
CA ALA A 75 -10.71 12.39 -10.68
C ALA A 75 -11.25 11.10 -11.32
N ASN A 76 -12.17 11.18 -12.29
CA ASN A 76 -12.69 10.00 -12.99
C ASN A 76 -11.65 9.33 -13.94
N LYS A 77 -10.36 9.51 -13.66
CA LYS A 77 -9.20 9.01 -14.42
C LYS A 77 -8.59 7.84 -13.66
N GLY A 78 -8.08 6.84 -14.38
CA GLY A 78 -7.38 5.70 -13.77
C GLY A 78 -6.26 6.15 -12.81
N PHE A 79 -5.97 5.34 -11.79
CA PHE A 79 -5.06 5.69 -10.68
C PHE A 79 -3.74 6.35 -11.08
N PHE A 80 -3.05 5.82 -12.11
CA PHE A 80 -1.78 6.35 -12.59
C PHE A 80 -1.93 7.66 -13.35
N SER A 81 -3.03 7.82 -14.09
CA SER A 81 -3.37 9.05 -14.78
C SER A 81 -3.68 10.17 -13.77
N ASP A 82 -4.37 9.87 -12.67
CA ASP A 82 -4.59 10.82 -11.57
C ASP A 82 -3.27 11.18 -10.87
N ALA A 83 -2.39 10.19 -10.61
CA ALA A 83 -1.06 10.45 -10.04
C ALA A 83 -0.20 11.35 -10.95
N SER A 84 -0.17 11.07 -12.26
CA SER A 84 0.55 11.87 -13.25
C SER A 84 -0.02 13.29 -13.34
N ALA A 85 -1.35 13.43 -13.36
CA ALA A 85 -2.02 14.73 -13.36
C ALA A 85 -1.67 15.55 -12.10
N ARG A 86 -1.70 14.94 -10.90
CA ARG A 86 -1.31 15.63 -9.65
C ARG A 86 0.15 16.06 -9.64
N LEU A 87 1.05 15.24 -10.20
CA LEU A 87 2.45 15.62 -10.37
C LEU A 87 2.57 16.82 -11.31
N SER A 88 1.87 16.81 -12.44
CA SER A 88 1.82 17.92 -13.39
C SER A 88 1.30 19.20 -12.73
N PHE A 89 0.16 19.13 -12.02
CA PHE A 89 -0.45 20.28 -11.36
C PHE A 89 0.35 20.81 -10.16
N LYS A 90 1.26 19.99 -9.62
CA LYS A 90 2.22 20.47 -8.61
C LYS A 90 3.29 21.38 -9.22
N PHE A 91 3.69 21.13 -10.47
CA PHE A 91 4.64 21.99 -11.20
C PHE A 91 3.95 23.16 -11.87
N LEU A 92 2.80 22.93 -12.50
CA LEU A 92 2.02 23.93 -13.20
C LEU A 92 0.53 23.78 -12.85
N PRO A 93 0.04 24.53 -11.86
CA PRO A 93 -1.38 24.50 -11.46
C PRO A 93 -2.31 24.85 -12.63
N PRO A 94 -3.52 24.26 -12.67
CA PRO A 94 -4.53 24.63 -13.66
C PRO A 94 -5.00 26.08 -13.45
N VAL A 95 -5.57 26.68 -14.50
CA VAL A 95 -6.20 28.01 -14.42
C VAL A 95 -7.48 27.88 -13.57
N GLU A 96 -7.57 28.69 -12.53
CA GLU A 96 -8.73 28.73 -11.63
C GLU A 96 -9.79 29.69 -12.20
N GLU A 97 -11.05 29.25 -12.25
CA GLU A 97 -12.16 30.11 -12.68
C GLU A 97 -12.57 31.05 -11.54
N PRO A 98 -12.63 32.37 -11.77
CA PRO A 98 -12.90 33.34 -10.70
C PRO A 98 -14.30 33.21 -10.11
N ASN A 99 -15.25 32.63 -10.85
CA ASN A 99 -16.65 32.47 -10.41
C ASN A 99 -16.89 31.18 -9.62
N GLU A 100 -15.85 30.38 -9.34
CA GLU A 100 -15.99 29.17 -8.51
C GLU A 100 -15.68 29.45 -7.04
N LEU A 101 -16.53 28.96 -6.15
CA LEU A 101 -16.28 29.03 -4.69
C LEU A 101 -14.97 28.32 -4.32
N ARG A 102 -14.60 27.30 -5.09
CA ARG A 102 -13.33 26.56 -4.94
C ARG A 102 -12.10 27.46 -5.06
N THR A 103 -12.11 28.41 -5.99
CA THR A 103 -11.04 29.39 -6.19
C THR A 103 -10.86 30.27 -4.96
N HIS A 104 -11.97 30.75 -4.39
CA HIS A 104 -11.93 31.53 -3.14
C HIS A 104 -11.47 30.69 -1.94
N PHE A 105 -11.82 29.41 -1.87
CA PHE A 105 -11.29 28.49 -0.86
C PHE A 105 -9.75 28.36 -0.92
N ASP A 106 -9.19 28.22 -2.12
CA ASP A 106 -7.74 28.16 -2.34
C ASP A 106 -7.05 29.49 -1.97
N GLN A 107 -7.71 30.64 -2.15
CA GLN A 107 -7.22 31.96 -1.72
C GLN A 107 -7.26 32.12 -0.19
N PHE A 108 -8.38 31.79 0.46
CA PHE A 108 -8.56 31.91 1.91
C PHE A 108 -7.67 30.94 2.71
N PHE A 109 -7.54 29.69 2.24
CA PHE A 109 -6.75 28.64 2.89
C PHE A 109 -5.48 28.29 2.09
N CYS A 110 -4.75 29.31 1.67
CA CYS A 110 -3.63 29.19 0.73
C CYS A 110 -2.41 28.38 1.23
N TYR A 111 -2.28 28.13 2.55
CA TYR A 111 -1.16 27.35 3.06
C TYR A 111 -1.51 25.85 3.13
N THR A 112 -0.63 25.00 2.60
CA THR A 112 -0.76 23.53 2.60
C THR A 112 -0.98 22.85 3.97
N LYS A 113 -0.80 23.58 5.07
CA LYS A 113 -0.98 23.11 6.45
C LYS A 113 -2.17 23.78 7.17
N ASP A 114 -2.98 24.58 6.48
CA ASP A 114 -4.12 25.27 7.10
C ASP A 114 -5.15 24.29 7.67
N TYR A 115 -5.33 23.15 7.03
CA TYR A 115 -6.17 22.07 7.55
C TYR A 115 -5.81 21.64 8.99
N GLN A 116 -4.56 21.83 9.45
CA GLN A 116 -4.13 21.42 10.79
C GLN A 116 -4.79 22.26 11.89
N TRP A 117 -4.91 23.57 11.68
CA TRP A 117 -5.53 24.47 12.65
C TRP A 117 -7.06 24.45 12.50
N VAL A 118 -7.57 24.37 11.26
CA VAL A 118 -9.02 24.28 11.00
C VAL A 118 -9.63 23.04 11.65
N ARG A 119 -8.92 21.89 11.62
CA ARG A 119 -9.35 20.67 12.31
C ARG A 119 -9.12 20.67 13.82
N ALA A 120 -8.25 21.54 14.33
CA ALA A 120 -7.99 21.64 15.77
C ALA A 120 -9.13 22.34 16.51
N ILE A 121 -9.81 23.27 15.85
CA ILE A 121 -11.04 23.94 16.33
C ILE A 121 -12.18 22.91 16.33
N SER A 122 -13.04 22.90 17.34
CA SER A 122 -14.14 21.93 17.45
C SER A 122 -15.27 22.21 16.44
N ASP A 123 -16.09 21.21 16.11
CA ASP A 123 -17.24 21.42 15.21
C ASP A 123 -18.26 22.40 15.81
N ARG A 124 -18.41 22.39 17.14
CA ARG A 124 -19.29 23.30 17.88
C ARG A 124 -18.85 24.75 17.75
N GLU A 125 -17.55 25.03 17.81
CA GLU A 125 -17.03 26.39 17.65
C GLU A 125 -17.21 26.92 16.24
N TRP A 126 -16.96 26.08 15.23
CA TRP A 126 -17.25 26.42 13.84
C TRP A 126 -18.75 26.63 13.62
N SER A 127 -19.59 25.77 14.18
CA SER A 127 -21.06 25.93 14.13
C SER A 127 -21.48 27.26 14.77
N GLY A 128 -20.95 27.60 15.95
CA GLY A 128 -21.20 28.87 16.60
C GLY A 128 -20.74 30.07 15.76
N PHE A 129 -19.56 30.00 15.15
CA PHE A 129 -19.09 31.04 14.23
C PHE A 129 -20.03 31.19 13.01
N LEU A 130 -20.47 30.09 12.41
CA LEU A 130 -21.35 30.12 11.25
C LEU A 130 -22.74 30.68 11.60
N GLN A 131 -23.31 30.31 12.75
CA GLN A 131 -24.55 30.89 13.27
C GLN A 131 -24.45 32.40 13.54
N LEU A 132 -23.26 32.87 13.88
CA LEU A 132 -23.03 34.31 14.09
C LEU A 132 -22.87 35.07 12.77
N VAL A 133 -22.43 34.40 11.71
CA VAL A 133 -22.16 34.99 10.39
C VAL A 133 -23.39 34.95 9.49
N PHE A 134 -24.16 33.87 9.54
CA PHE A 134 -25.30 33.63 8.67
C PHE A 134 -26.62 33.72 9.44
N THR A 135 -27.63 34.25 8.77
CA THR A 135 -29.01 34.25 9.27
C THR A 135 -29.81 33.08 8.70
N ASP A 136 -30.86 32.67 9.41
CA ASP A 136 -31.75 31.59 8.96
C ASP A 136 -32.42 31.87 7.61
N GLN A 137 -32.53 33.15 7.21
CA GLN A 137 -33.10 33.53 5.93
C GLN A 137 -32.18 33.25 4.73
N ASP A 138 -30.88 33.12 4.96
CA ASP A 138 -29.90 32.92 3.90
C ASP A 138 -30.05 31.55 3.21
N PHE A 139 -30.58 30.55 3.94
CA PHE A 139 -30.89 29.20 3.44
C PHE A 139 -32.37 29.00 3.07
N THR A 140 -33.13 30.07 2.90
CA THR A 140 -34.57 29.98 2.58
C THR A 140 -34.86 29.22 1.28
N SER A 141 -36.00 28.53 1.28
CA SER A 141 -36.46 27.75 0.14
C SER A 141 -36.60 28.61 -1.12
N GLY A 142 -35.85 28.29 -2.17
CA GLY A 142 -35.80 28.98 -3.46
C GLY A 142 -34.58 29.89 -3.69
N GLY A 143 -33.72 30.07 -2.69
CA GLY A 143 -32.50 30.89 -2.79
C GLY A 143 -31.40 30.29 -3.67
N HIS A 144 -30.42 31.12 -4.08
CA HIS A 144 -29.25 30.70 -4.89
C HIS A 144 -28.50 29.51 -4.26
N MET A 145 -28.28 29.55 -2.95
CA MET A 145 -27.56 28.50 -2.23
C MET A 145 -28.30 27.15 -2.22
N GLU A 146 -29.63 27.14 -2.03
CA GLU A 146 -30.41 25.89 -2.10
C GLU A 146 -30.32 25.29 -3.51
N LYS A 147 -30.40 26.11 -4.56
CA LYS A 147 -30.28 25.65 -5.95
C LYS A 147 -28.91 25.04 -6.24
N GLU A 148 -27.83 25.67 -5.78
CA GLU A 148 -26.47 25.14 -5.95
C GLU A 148 -26.26 23.81 -5.19
N VAL A 149 -26.84 23.67 -3.98
CA VAL A 149 -26.80 22.41 -3.22
C VAL A 149 -27.64 21.33 -3.91
N LEU A 150 -28.86 21.64 -4.36
CA LEU A 150 -29.72 20.70 -5.09
C LEU A 150 -29.08 20.23 -6.41
N ASN A 151 -28.42 21.14 -7.15
CA ASN A 151 -27.67 20.78 -8.34
C ASN A 151 -26.49 19.84 -8.01
N SER A 152 -25.79 20.10 -6.90
CA SER A 152 -24.71 19.22 -6.42
C SER A 152 -25.23 17.84 -6.01
N VAL A 153 -26.38 17.77 -5.35
CA VAL A 153 -27.09 16.53 -5.00
C VAL A 153 -27.40 15.70 -6.25
N LEU A 154 -27.94 16.35 -7.30
CA LEU A 154 -28.23 15.70 -8.58
C LEU A 154 -26.95 15.12 -9.23
N ILE A 155 -25.88 15.93 -9.32
CA ILE A 155 -24.60 15.50 -9.91
C ILE A 155 -23.98 14.34 -9.12
N LEU A 156 -24.02 14.38 -7.79
CA LEU A 156 -23.50 13.30 -6.94
C LEU A 156 -24.26 12.00 -7.16
N ALA A 157 -25.59 12.05 -7.22
CA ALA A 157 -26.41 10.87 -7.49
C ALA A 157 -26.14 10.30 -8.89
N GLN A 158 -26.00 11.15 -9.90
CA GLN A 158 -25.66 10.73 -11.26
C GLN A 158 -24.26 10.11 -11.36
N ARG A 159 -23.27 10.69 -10.69
CA ARG A 159 -21.90 10.14 -10.63
C ARG A 159 -21.89 8.80 -9.90
N ALA A 160 -22.58 8.70 -8.76
CA ALA A 160 -22.72 7.45 -8.02
C ALA A 160 -23.40 6.36 -8.89
N ALA A 161 -24.45 6.71 -9.64
CA ALA A 161 -25.10 5.82 -10.57
C ALA A 161 -24.19 5.34 -11.69
N THR A 162 -23.46 6.27 -12.32
CA THR A 162 -22.51 5.96 -13.40
C THR A 162 -21.42 4.99 -12.96
N LEU A 163 -20.86 5.19 -11.77
CA LEU A 163 -19.86 4.26 -11.21
C LEU A 163 -20.49 2.94 -10.74
N GLY A 164 -21.72 2.99 -10.21
CA GLY A 164 -22.45 1.81 -9.74
C GLY A 164 -22.82 0.83 -10.87
N VAL A 165 -23.04 1.36 -12.09
CA VAL A 165 -23.29 0.55 -13.29
C VAL A 165 -22.03 0.26 -14.12
N ASP A 166 -20.85 0.68 -13.64
CA ASP A 166 -19.59 0.36 -14.32
C ASP A 166 -19.44 -1.17 -14.43
N PRO A 167 -19.04 -1.73 -15.60
CA PRO A 167 -18.90 -3.17 -15.78
C PRO A 167 -18.01 -3.84 -14.73
N GLU A 168 -17.01 -3.11 -14.21
CA GLU A 168 -16.12 -3.60 -13.17
C GLU A 168 -16.82 -3.77 -11.81
N VAL A 169 -17.82 -2.93 -11.51
CA VAL A 169 -18.65 -3.00 -10.30
C VAL A 169 -19.78 -4.00 -10.48
N VAL A 170 -20.54 -3.90 -11.57
CA VAL A 170 -21.72 -4.74 -11.87
C VAL A 170 -21.33 -6.22 -11.95
N SER A 171 -20.20 -6.56 -12.58
CA SER A 171 -19.77 -7.96 -12.72
C SER A 171 -19.45 -8.67 -11.39
N LYS A 172 -19.42 -7.96 -10.27
CA LYS A 172 -19.13 -8.48 -8.92
C LYS A 172 -20.35 -8.50 -7.99
N ILE A 173 -21.45 -7.86 -8.40
CA ILE A 173 -22.69 -7.83 -7.62
C ILE A 173 -23.61 -8.96 -8.12
N PRO A 174 -24.13 -9.84 -7.24
CA PRO A 174 -25.04 -10.89 -7.64
C PRO A 174 -26.40 -10.29 -8.02
N ARG A 175 -26.91 -10.65 -9.20
CA ARG A 175 -28.27 -10.34 -9.67
C ARG A 175 -28.61 -8.85 -9.65
N VAL A 176 -28.09 -8.14 -10.64
CA VAL A 176 -28.77 -6.95 -11.14
C VAL A 176 -29.25 -7.34 -12.52
N ASP A 177 -30.53 -7.66 -12.67
CA ASP A 177 -31.16 -7.39 -13.97
C ASP A 177 -30.98 -5.87 -14.17
N ASP A 178 -30.45 -5.43 -15.32
CA ASP A 178 -29.91 -4.06 -15.52
C ASP A 178 -30.90 -2.93 -15.13
N LEU A 179 -32.20 -3.24 -14.97
CA LEU A 179 -33.27 -2.33 -14.60
C LEU A 179 -33.50 -2.15 -13.09
N ASP A 180 -33.04 -3.08 -12.23
CA ASP A 180 -33.30 -3.08 -10.77
C ASP A 180 -32.09 -2.66 -9.92
N SER A 181 -31.11 -1.98 -10.53
CA SER A 181 -29.92 -1.50 -9.81
C SER A 181 -30.29 -0.46 -8.73
N PRO A 182 -29.92 -0.65 -7.45
CA PRO A 182 -30.13 0.35 -6.39
C PRO A 182 -29.51 1.71 -6.73
N PHE A 183 -28.42 1.71 -7.50
CA PHE A 183 -27.75 2.93 -7.94
C PHE A 183 -28.57 3.73 -8.96
N LEU A 184 -29.25 3.04 -9.88
CA LEU A 184 -30.17 3.68 -10.84
C LEU A 184 -31.45 4.15 -10.15
N GLY A 185 -31.98 3.34 -9.21
CA GLY A 185 -33.09 3.71 -8.35
C GLY A 185 -32.80 4.99 -7.56
N LEU A 186 -31.65 5.06 -6.89
CA LEU A 186 -31.21 6.25 -6.16
C LEU A 186 -31.19 7.51 -7.04
N ASN A 187 -30.65 7.42 -8.26
CA ASN A 187 -30.60 8.56 -9.17
C ASN A 187 -32.01 9.04 -9.54
N ARG A 188 -32.90 8.11 -9.88
CA ARG A 188 -34.30 8.43 -10.21
C ARG A 188 -35.02 9.13 -9.06
N GLU A 189 -34.90 8.62 -7.84
CA GLU A 189 -35.50 9.22 -6.64
C GLU A 189 -34.94 10.63 -6.37
N VAL A 190 -33.63 10.82 -6.55
CA VAL A 190 -32.99 12.13 -6.38
C VAL A 190 -33.44 13.13 -7.44
N ILE A 191 -33.59 12.72 -8.70
CA ILE A 191 -34.14 13.57 -9.77
C ILE A 191 -35.53 14.07 -9.37
N LEU A 192 -36.42 13.14 -8.99
CA LEU A 192 -37.79 13.48 -8.60
C LEU A 192 -37.82 14.41 -7.39
N PHE A 193 -36.99 14.15 -6.38
CA PHE A 193 -36.87 15.01 -5.20
C PHE A 193 -36.42 16.44 -5.55
N VAL A 194 -35.41 16.58 -6.42
CA VAL A 194 -34.91 17.89 -6.85
C VAL A 194 -35.96 18.64 -7.69
N GLU A 195 -36.58 17.98 -8.66
CA GLU A 195 -37.63 18.57 -9.50
C GLU A 195 -38.85 19.01 -8.67
N ASN A 196 -39.31 18.17 -7.75
CA ASN A 196 -40.42 18.49 -6.84
C ASN A 196 -40.08 19.68 -5.95
N THR A 197 -38.85 19.73 -5.42
CA THR A 197 -38.39 20.85 -4.56
C THR A 197 -38.34 22.18 -5.32
N LEU A 198 -37.92 22.17 -6.59
CA LEU A 198 -37.79 23.39 -7.38
C LEU A 198 -39.13 23.89 -7.97
N ASN A 199 -39.99 22.97 -8.39
CA ASN A 199 -41.16 23.30 -9.21
C ASN A 199 -42.49 23.29 -8.43
N SER A 200 -42.54 22.69 -7.24
CA SER A 200 -43.79 22.51 -6.49
C SER A 200 -43.76 23.28 -5.17
N ALA A 201 -44.39 24.46 -5.12
CA ALA A 201 -44.52 25.24 -3.89
C ALA A 201 -45.25 24.48 -2.76
N SER A 202 -46.11 23.51 -3.13
CA SER A 202 -46.85 22.62 -2.22
C SER A 202 -46.03 21.42 -1.72
N TYR A 203 -44.82 21.18 -2.25
CA TYR A 203 -43.96 20.09 -1.83
C TYR A 203 -43.25 20.42 -0.51
N ARG A 204 -44.00 20.31 0.58
CA ARG A 204 -43.56 20.62 1.95
C ARG A 204 -44.13 19.61 2.95
N GLY A 205 -43.57 19.59 4.15
CA GLY A 205 -44.05 18.73 5.24
C GLY A 205 -43.82 17.24 4.97
N ALA A 206 -44.82 16.41 5.28
CA ALA A 206 -44.69 14.95 5.33
C ALA A 206 -44.30 14.30 3.99
N VAL A 207 -44.73 14.87 2.85
CA VAL A 207 -44.40 14.30 1.52
C VAL A 207 -42.90 14.41 1.25
N ARG A 208 -42.32 15.61 1.42
CA ARG A 208 -40.87 15.85 1.27
C ARG A 208 -40.05 15.02 2.26
N GLU A 209 -40.54 14.88 3.49
CA GLU A 209 -39.89 14.05 4.51
C GLU A 209 -39.90 12.56 4.14
N ASN A 210 -40.99 12.07 3.53
CA ASN A 210 -41.09 10.68 3.09
C ASN A 210 -40.13 10.39 1.93
N ASP A 211 -40.07 11.27 0.93
CA ASP A 211 -39.14 11.15 -0.21
C ASP A 211 -37.68 11.20 0.27
N TYR A 212 -37.35 12.09 1.22
CA TYR A 212 -36.04 12.11 1.87
C TYR A 212 -35.70 10.78 2.57
N LYS A 213 -36.61 10.23 3.37
CA LYS A 213 -36.42 8.93 4.04
C LYS A 213 -36.23 7.80 3.02
N HIS A 214 -36.99 7.83 1.92
CA HIS A 214 -36.86 6.87 0.83
C HIS A 214 -35.46 6.93 0.17
N ILE A 215 -34.96 8.14 -0.11
CA ILE A 215 -33.60 8.33 -0.63
C ILE A 215 -32.54 7.79 0.34
N LEU A 216 -32.69 8.00 1.66
CA LEU A 216 -31.77 7.44 2.65
C LEU A 216 -31.76 5.90 2.64
N VAL A 217 -32.91 5.26 2.44
CA VAL A 217 -33.01 3.81 2.28
C VAL A 217 -32.26 3.35 1.02
N MET A 218 -32.44 4.04 -0.10
CA MET A 218 -31.70 3.75 -1.35
C MET A 218 -30.19 3.93 -1.18
N ILE A 219 -29.73 4.98 -0.47
CA ILE A 219 -28.31 5.14 -0.12
C ILE A 219 -27.82 3.97 0.73
N SER A 220 -28.61 3.49 1.68
CA SER A 220 -28.27 2.33 2.50
C SER A 220 -28.12 1.05 1.67
N GLN A 221 -29.04 0.80 0.73
CA GLN A 221 -28.97 -0.34 -0.19
C GLN A 221 -27.71 -0.27 -1.08
N CYS A 222 -27.37 0.91 -1.60
CA CYS A 222 -26.12 1.12 -2.35
C CYS A 222 -24.88 0.79 -1.49
N LYS A 223 -24.87 1.20 -0.21
CA LYS A 223 -23.78 0.87 0.74
C LYS A 223 -23.72 -0.63 1.05
N GLU A 224 -24.84 -1.33 1.07
CA GLU A 224 -24.89 -2.77 1.26
C GLU A 224 -24.26 -3.53 0.08
N GLN A 225 -24.54 -3.10 -1.16
CA GLN A 225 -23.90 -3.67 -2.35
C GLN A 225 -22.38 -3.48 -2.36
N ILE A 226 -21.91 -2.30 -1.95
CA ILE A 226 -20.48 -2.03 -1.75
C ILE A 226 -19.89 -2.95 -0.67
N SER A 227 -20.60 -3.11 0.44
CA SER A 227 -20.20 -4.00 1.54
C SER A 227 -20.13 -5.45 1.10
N TYR A 228 -21.03 -5.88 0.21
CA TYR A 228 -21.00 -7.21 -0.41
C TYR A 228 -19.71 -7.44 -1.22
N ILE A 229 -19.31 -6.46 -2.04
CA ILE A 229 -18.05 -6.51 -2.82
C ILE A 229 -16.85 -6.66 -1.88
N TYR A 230 -16.84 -5.94 -0.76
CA TYR A 230 -15.78 -6.08 0.24
C TYR A 230 -15.79 -7.44 0.94
N LYS A 231 -16.97 -7.98 1.27
CA LYS A 231 -17.13 -9.28 1.94
C LYS A 231 -16.72 -10.46 1.07
N HIS A 232 -16.99 -10.40 -0.23
CA HIS A 232 -16.72 -11.47 -1.19
C HIS A 232 -15.50 -11.21 -2.08
N LYS A 233 -14.64 -10.29 -1.63
CA LYS A 233 -13.40 -9.88 -2.31
C LYS A 233 -12.52 -11.08 -2.75
N ASP A 234 -12.50 -12.15 -1.94
CA ASP A 234 -11.71 -13.36 -2.16
C ASP A 234 -12.15 -14.17 -3.39
N LEU A 235 -13.43 -14.09 -3.77
CA LEU A 235 -13.99 -14.80 -4.91
C LEU A 235 -13.70 -14.05 -6.22
N PHE A 236 -13.61 -12.72 -6.14
CA PHE A 236 -13.61 -11.86 -7.32
C PHE A 236 -12.23 -11.41 -7.77
N GLY A 237 -11.24 -11.42 -6.86
CA GLY A 237 -9.99 -10.68 -7.02
C GLY A 237 -10.24 -9.17 -7.06
N ILE A 238 -9.28 -8.37 -6.60
CA ILE A 238 -9.49 -6.91 -6.50
C ILE A 238 -8.44 -6.18 -7.30
N SER A 239 -8.90 -5.38 -8.27
CA SER A 239 -8.03 -4.46 -8.99
C SER A 239 -7.90 -3.13 -8.24
N LEU A 240 -6.89 -2.36 -8.66
CA LEU A 240 -6.73 -0.97 -8.25
C LEU A 240 -7.93 -0.13 -8.67
N GLN A 241 -8.46 -0.40 -9.85
CA GLN A 241 -9.55 0.33 -10.45
C GLN A 241 -10.85 0.08 -9.69
N LEU A 242 -11.24 -1.17 -9.43
CA LEU A 242 -12.41 -1.51 -8.60
C LEU A 242 -12.31 -0.87 -7.21
N THR A 243 -11.15 -0.93 -6.57
CA THR A 243 -10.95 -0.30 -5.25
C THR A 243 -11.16 1.20 -5.31
N TYR A 244 -10.66 1.84 -6.37
CA TYR A 244 -10.80 3.26 -6.60
C TYR A 244 -12.27 3.65 -6.84
N LEU A 245 -12.97 2.90 -7.71
CA LEU A 245 -14.38 3.10 -8.05
C LEU A 245 -15.27 2.96 -6.80
N VAL A 246 -15.13 1.86 -6.06
CA VAL A 246 -15.93 1.61 -4.84
C VAL A 246 -15.73 2.74 -3.83
N ARG A 247 -14.48 3.18 -3.63
CA ARG A 247 -14.19 4.28 -2.71
C ARG A 247 -14.78 5.61 -3.17
N GLN A 248 -14.75 5.90 -4.47
CA GLN A 248 -15.42 7.08 -5.02
C GLN A 248 -16.93 7.03 -4.80
N ILE A 249 -17.56 5.86 -5.01
CA ILE A 249 -18.99 5.68 -4.71
C ILE A 249 -19.26 5.96 -3.23
N GLU A 250 -18.49 5.42 -2.30
CA GLU A 250 -18.65 5.70 -0.86
C GLU A 250 -18.55 7.20 -0.54
N GLN A 251 -17.59 7.90 -1.17
CA GLN A 251 -17.43 9.34 -1.01
C GLN A 251 -18.63 10.12 -1.59
N TYR A 252 -19.12 9.74 -2.78
CA TYR A 252 -20.31 10.35 -3.38
C TYR A 252 -21.55 10.12 -2.51
N LEU A 253 -21.79 8.89 -2.04
CA LEU A 253 -22.92 8.57 -1.18
C LEU A 253 -22.85 9.30 0.16
N LYS A 254 -21.66 9.42 0.77
CA LYS A 254 -21.46 10.19 2.01
C LYS A 254 -21.78 11.68 1.80
N ARG A 255 -21.21 12.29 0.76
CA ARG A 255 -21.45 13.70 0.43
C ARG A 255 -22.93 13.95 0.12
N LEU A 256 -23.56 13.05 -0.64
CA LEU A 256 -24.99 13.10 -0.95
C LEU A 256 -25.83 13.11 0.33
N THR A 257 -25.55 12.21 1.29
CA THR A 257 -26.22 12.21 2.59
C THR A 257 -26.06 13.54 3.33
N GLN A 258 -24.85 14.09 3.41
CA GLN A 258 -24.59 15.35 4.12
C GLN A 258 -25.33 16.54 3.48
N LEU A 259 -25.38 16.61 2.14
CA LEU A 259 -26.10 17.70 1.45
C LEU A 259 -27.62 17.57 1.59
N LEU A 260 -28.16 16.36 1.53
CA LEU A 260 -29.59 16.13 1.78
C LEU A 260 -29.96 16.48 3.23
N GLU A 261 -29.09 16.17 4.20
CA GLU A 261 -29.28 16.54 5.60
C GLU A 261 -29.33 18.06 5.78
N ILE A 262 -28.45 18.82 5.12
CA ILE A 262 -28.46 20.29 5.16
C ILE A 262 -29.80 20.87 4.67
N ILE A 263 -30.34 20.30 3.58
CA ILE A 263 -31.59 20.76 2.96
C ILE A 263 -32.81 20.40 3.83
N GLN A 264 -32.84 19.19 4.41
CA GLN A 264 -34.03 18.66 5.08
C GLN A 264 -34.12 19.02 6.57
N THR A 265 -32.99 19.22 7.24
CA THR A 265 -32.95 19.37 8.71
C THR A 265 -33.67 20.65 9.15
N ALA A 266 -34.63 20.52 10.08
CA ALA A 266 -35.34 21.64 10.70
C ALA A 266 -34.58 22.25 11.90
N ASP A 267 -33.66 21.48 12.49
CA ASP A 267 -32.77 21.93 13.57
C ASP A 267 -31.60 22.74 13.00
N ASN A 268 -31.59 24.05 13.28
CA ASN A 268 -30.52 24.94 12.85
C ASN A 268 -29.16 24.56 13.44
N GLU A 269 -29.10 24.09 14.69
CA GLU A 269 -27.81 23.72 15.31
C GLU A 269 -27.18 22.55 14.56
N GLN A 270 -27.96 21.50 14.29
CA GLN A 270 -27.54 20.36 13.49
C GLN A 270 -27.11 20.75 12.07
N ARG A 271 -27.85 21.65 11.40
CA ARG A 271 -27.48 22.14 10.06
C ARG A 271 -26.07 22.76 10.06
N TRP A 272 -25.80 23.63 11.02
CA TRP A 272 -24.50 24.31 11.13
C TRP A 272 -23.35 23.38 11.54
N LEU A 273 -23.64 22.35 12.34
CA LEU A 273 -22.67 21.30 12.65
C LEU A 273 -22.27 20.51 11.39
N VAL A 274 -23.22 20.14 10.54
CA VAL A 274 -22.93 19.45 9.27
C VAL A 274 -22.09 20.35 8.36
N ILE A 275 -22.45 21.63 8.21
CA ILE A 275 -21.69 22.61 7.41
C ILE A 275 -20.27 22.80 7.97
N ALA A 276 -20.09 22.87 9.29
CA ALA A 276 -18.78 22.94 9.93
C ALA A 276 -17.93 21.69 9.60
N GLY A 277 -18.53 20.50 9.62
CA GLY A 277 -17.88 19.27 9.19
C GLY A 277 -17.44 19.32 7.72
N LEU A 278 -18.31 19.77 6.82
CA LEU A 278 -18.00 19.94 5.40
C LEU A 278 -16.86 20.95 5.17
N LEU A 279 -16.87 22.08 5.88
CA LEU A 279 -15.80 23.08 5.82
C LEU A 279 -14.44 22.46 6.12
N LYS A 280 -14.34 21.67 7.20
CA LYS A 280 -13.10 20.98 7.58
C LYS A 280 -12.66 19.94 6.55
N GLU A 281 -13.61 19.24 5.93
CA GLU A 281 -13.34 18.29 4.86
C GLU A 281 -12.80 18.97 3.62
N PHE A 282 -13.42 20.07 3.18
CA PHE A 282 -13.01 20.84 2.01
C PHE A 282 -11.64 21.49 2.19
N VAL A 283 -11.39 22.14 3.35
CA VAL A 283 -10.06 22.72 3.63
C VAL A 283 -8.99 21.62 3.60
N TYR A 284 -9.27 20.46 4.19
CA TYR A 284 -8.34 19.33 4.13
C TYR A 284 -8.13 18.83 2.70
N ALA A 285 -9.21 18.69 1.93
CA ALA A 285 -9.18 18.20 0.57
C ALA A 285 -8.37 19.11 -0.36
N GLU A 286 -8.66 20.41 -0.37
CA GLU A 286 -7.99 21.39 -1.24
C GLU A 286 -6.51 21.57 -0.85
N ASN A 287 -6.19 21.70 0.45
CA ASN A 287 -4.80 21.78 0.91
C ASN A 287 -3.94 20.54 0.57
N THR A 288 -4.59 19.39 0.37
CA THR A 288 -3.91 18.13 0.06
C THR A 288 -4.15 17.63 -1.37
N ARG A 289 -4.78 18.44 -2.23
CA ARG A 289 -5.19 18.10 -3.60
C ARG A 289 -4.04 17.59 -4.46
N TYR A 290 -2.85 18.17 -4.36
CA TYR A 290 -1.68 17.75 -5.15
C TYR A 290 -0.69 16.84 -4.38
N SER A 291 -1.09 16.32 -3.22
CA SER A 291 -0.24 15.45 -2.42
C SER A 291 -0.19 14.03 -2.98
N LEU A 292 0.89 13.70 -3.69
CA LEU A 292 1.18 12.33 -4.11
C LEU A 292 1.26 11.38 -2.91
N ARG A 293 1.86 11.83 -1.79
CA ARG A 293 1.93 11.02 -0.57
C ARG A 293 0.55 10.60 -0.09
N LYS A 294 -0.43 11.52 -0.09
CA LYS A 294 -1.83 11.22 0.26
C LYS A 294 -2.41 10.23 -0.75
N HIS A 295 -2.34 10.53 -2.04
CA HIS A 295 -2.86 9.68 -3.13
C HIS A 295 -2.37 8.23 -3.03
N PHE A 296 -1.05 8.04 -2.90
CA PHE A 296 -0.47 6.71 -2.72
C PHE A 296 -0.86 6.11 -1.37
N SER A 297 -0.79 6.86 -0.26
CA SER A 297 -1.13 6.29 1.05
C SER A 297 -2.57 5.79 1.13
N THR A 298 -3.54 6.48 0.52
CA THR A 298 -4.94 6.14 0.73
C THR A 298 -5.46 5.13 -0.30
N ASN A 299 -4.90 5.09 -1.51
CA ASN A 299 -5.32 4.14 -2.56
C ASN A 299 -4.44 2.89 -2.63
N LEU A 300 -3.13 3.02 -2.38
CA LEU A 300 -2.22 1.87 -2.38
C LEU A 300 -2.39 1.02 -1.12
N GLN A 301 -2.90 1.57 -0.02
CA GLN A 301 -3.13 0.83 1.22
C GLN A 301 -4.06 -0.36 1.03
N LEU A 302 -5.21 -0.17 0.35
CA LEU A 302 -6.19 -1.23 0.08
C LEU A 302 -5.67 -2.25 -0.94
N LEU A 303 -4.87 -1.81 -1.92
CA LEU A 303 -4.20 -2.70 -2.86
C LEU A 303 -3.09 -3.53 -2.23
N THR A 304 -2.17 -2.87 -1.54
CA THR A 304 -1.05 -3.47 -0.81
C THR A 304 -1.60 -4.51 0.13
N PHE A 305 -2.65 -4.17 0.87
CA PHE A 305 -3.35 -5.10 1.74
C PHE A 305 -3.79 -6.38 1.01
N LYS A 306 -4.39 -6.28 -0.18
CA LYS A 306 -4.92 -7.43 -0.93
C LYS A 306 -3.86 -8.20 -1.72
N VAL A 307 -2.86 -7.50 -2.27
CA VAL A 307 -1.65 -8.10 -2.84
C VAL A 307 -0.98 -8.99 -1.80
N ILE A 308 -0.91 -8.49 -0.56
CA ILE A 308 -0.35 -9.21 0.57
C ILE A 308 -1.28 -10.35 1.03
N GLU A 309 -2.59 -10.12 1.16
CA GLU A 309 -3.58 -11.14 1.58
C GLU A 309 -3.64 -12.33 0.62
N ASN A 310 -3.59 -12.09 -0.69
CA ASN A 310 -3.67 -13.16 -1.68
C ASN A 310 -2.40 -14.02 -1.72
N THR A 311 -1.22 -13.41 -1.46
CA THR A 311 0.02 -14.18 -1.27
C THR A 311 -0.02 -15.15 -0.08
N SER A 312 -0.95 -14.98 0.88
CA SER A 312 -1.02 -15.87 2.06
C SER A 312 -1.52 -17.28 1.72
N LYS A 313 -2.46 -17.42 0.76
CA LYS A 313 -3.13 -18.71 0.46
C LYS A 313 -2.21 -19.75 -0.16
N THR A 314 -1.13 -19.35 -0.82
CA THR A 314 -0.13 -20.26 -1.41
C THR A 314 1.11 -20.44 -0.53
N GLY A 315 1.21 -19.70 0.58
CA GLY A 315 2.44 -19.54 1.35
C GLY A 315 2.62 -20.48 2.54
N GLU A 316 1.58 -21.16 2.98
CA GLU A 316 1.62 -22.02 4.18
C GLU A 316 2.64 -23.16 4.06
N HIS A 317 2.90 -23.66 2.85
CA HIS A 317 3.88 -24.72 2.59
C HIS A 317 5.35 -24.31 2.79
N TYR A 318 5.62 -23.04 3.10
CA TYR A 318 6.96 -22.50 3.31
C TYR A 318 7.32 -22.28 4.80
N ILE A 319 6.37 -22.43 5.72
CA ILE A 319 6.60 -22.26 7.16
C ILE A 319 6.89 -23.63 7.78
N ALA A 320 8.05 -23.81 8.41
CA ALA A 320 8.34 -25.01 9.17
C ALA A 320 7.53 -25.01 10.48
N SER A 321 6.38 -25.69 10.47
CA SER A 321 5.57 -25.97 11.66
C SER A 321 6.38 -26.81 12.65
N ASP A 322 6.99 -27.89 12.16
CA ASP A 322 7.59 -28.95 12.97
C ASP A 322 9.05 -29.23 12.61
N GLN A 323 9.72 -30.04 13.45
CA GLN A 323 11.11 -30.46 13.23
C GLN A 323 11.32 -31.16 11.88
N SER A 324 10.38 -32.00 11.44
CA SER A 324 10.44 -32.68 10.14
C SER A 324 10.34 -31.69 8.98
N ALA A 325 9.46 -30.69 9.09
CA ALA A 325 9.29 -29.63 8.10
C ALA A 325 10.56 -28.76 7.98
N TYR A 326 11.25 -28.52 9.10
CA TYR A 326 12.51 -27.78 9.14
C TYR A 326 13.61 -28.47 8.31
N TRP A 327 13.81 -29.78 8.48
CA TRP A 327 14.81 -30.53 7.71
C TRP A 327 14.40 -30.74 6.25
N LYS A 328 13.11 -30.88 5.97
CA LYS A 328 12.61 -30.90 4.59
C LYS A 328 12.89 -29.58 3.87
N LEU A 329 12.73 -28.46 4.57
CA LEU A 329 13.07 -27.14 4.04
C LEU A 329 14.58 -26.99 3.82
N PHE A 330 15.41 -27.51 4.72
CA PHE A 330 16.86 -27.58 4.52
C PHE A 330 17.23 -28.35 3.25
N GLY A 331 16.65 -29.54 3.03
CA GLY A 331 16.89 -30.32 1.81
C GLY A 331 16.49 -29.59 0.53
N LYS A 332 15.35 -28.88 0.54
CA LYS A 332 14.94 -28.02 -0.58
C LYS A 332 15.87 -26.82 -0.80
N ALA A 333 16.44 -26.28 0.26
CA ALA A 333 17.42 -25.22 0.19
C ALA A 333 18.75 -25.72 -0.41
N LEU A 334 19.20 -26.92 -0.05
CA LEU A 334 20.39 -27.51 -0.68
C LEU A 334 20.24 -27.56 -2.22
N GLY A 335 19.08 -27.97 -2.73
CA GLY A 335 18.80 -27.95 -4.17
C GLY A 335 18.88 -26.55 -4.80
N GLY A 336 18.42 -25.52 -4.07
CA GLY A 336 18.53 -24.13 -4.49
C GLY A 336 19.97 -23.65 -4.57
N GLY A 337 20.79 -23.95 -3.56
CA GLY A 337 22.20 -23.58 -3.52
C GLY A 337 23.05 -24.23 -4.62
N ILE A 338 22.74 -25.49 -4.99
CA ILE A 338 23.38 -26.17 -6.14
C ILE A 338 23.17 -25.35 -7.42
N ILE A 339 21.93 -24.94 -7.71
CA ILE A 339 21.64 -24.16 -8.91
C ILE A 339 22.34 -22.80 -8.86
N VAL A 340 22.35 -22.13 -7.70
CA VAL A 340 23.06 -20.85 -7.55
C VAL A 340 24.56 -20.98 -7.81
N ALA A 341 25.21 -22.09 -7.45
CA ALA A 341 26.62 -22.32 -7.80
C ALA A 341 26.84 -22.33 -9.32
N PHE A 342 25.96 -22.96 -10.10
CA PHE A 342 26.00 -22.89 -11.56
C PHE A 342 25.78 -21.46 -12.08
N LEU A 343 24.88 -20.68 -11.46
CA LEU A 343 24.67 -19.28 -11.83
C LEU A 343 25.91 -18.43 -11.57
N CYS A 344 26.63 -18.67 -10.47
CA CYS A 344 27.90 -17.99 -10.17
C CYS A 344 28.95 -18.31 -11.23
N ALA A 345 29.15 -19.59 -11.54
CA ALA A 345 30.09 -20.02 -12.58
C ALA A 345 29.76 -19.40 -13.94
N ASN A 346 28.49 -19.44 -14.36
CA ASN A 346 28.04 -18.85 -15.62
C ASN A 346 28.25 -17.32 -15.66
N LYS A 347 27.89 -16.61 -14.57
CA LYS A 347 28.13 -15.17 -14.45
C LYS A 347 29.61 -14.82 -14.59
N THR A 348 30.49 -15.56 -13.92
CA THR A 348 31.93 -15.34 -14.00
C THR A 348 32.45 -15.59 -15.42
N ARG A 349 31.91 -16.58 -16.15
CA ARG A 349 32.25 -16.75 -17.57
C ARG A 349 31.78 -15.60 -18.45
N LEU A 350 30.57 -15.11 -18.24
CA LEU A 350 30.03 -13.95 -18.98
C LEU A 350 30.88 -12.69 -18.75
N TYR A 351 31.44 -12.51 -17.55
CA TYR A 351 32.35 -11.41 -17.23
C TYR A 351 33.59 -11.39 -18.15
N PHE A 352 34.17 -12.55 -18.47
CA PHE A 352 35.33 -12.67 -19.35
C PHE A 352 35.00 -12.55 -20.84
N GLN A 353 33.72 -12.44 -21.22
CA GLN A 353 33.34 -12.19 -22.62
C GLN A 353 33.45 -10.71 -23.01
N HIS A 354 33.74 -9.81 -22.06
CA HIS A 354 33.92 -8.37 -22.28
C HIS A 354 32.79 -7.74 -23.11
N LEU A 355 31.55 -8.15 -22.84
CA LEU A 355 30.38 -7.62 -23.52
C LEU A 355 30.17 -6.12 -23.17
N PRO A 356 29.57 -5.33 -24.08
CA PRO A 356 29.14 -3.98 -23.73
C PRO A 356 28.19 -3.97 -22.54
N ILE A 357 28.24 -2.92 -21.72
CA ILE A 357 27.53 -2.82 -20.42
C ILE A 357 26.03 -3.18 -20.50
N PHE A 358 25.36 -2.80 -21.59
CA PHE A 358 23.95 -3.16 -21.82
C PHE A 358 23.76 -4.68 -21.98
N TRP A 359 24.58 -5.32 -22.80
CA TRP A 359 24.50 -6.76 -23.06
C TRP A 359 24.97 -7.56 -21.86
N GLU A 360 25.99 -7.10 -21.14
CA GLU A 360 26.40 -7.69 -19.87
C GLU A 360 25.23 -7.70 -18.86
N ALA A 361 24.59 -6.56 -18.64
CA ALA A 361 23.42 -6.44 -17.78
C ALA A 361 22.26 -7.34 -18.23
N PHE A 362 22.03 -7.42 -19.54
CA PHE A 362 20.98 -8.25 -20.12
C PHE A 362 21.23 -9.74 -19.88
N PHE A 363 22.43 -10.25 -20.16
CA PHE A 363 22.75 -11.67 -19.96
C PHE A 363 22.88 -12.05 -18.48
N TYR A 364 23.39 -11.16 -17.62
CA TYR A 364 23.33 -11.39 -16.17
C TYR A 364 21.88 -11.48 -15.69
N SER A 365 21.01 -10.59 -16.17
CA SER A 365 19.59 -10.59 -15.84
C SER A 365 18.90 -11.88 -16.28
N LEU A 366 19.19 -12.37 -17.49
CA LEU A 366 18.64 -13.63 -17.99
C LEU A 366 19.17 -14.85 -17.21
N ASN A 367 20.48 -14.91 -16.96
CA ASN A 367 21.11 -15.98 -16.16
C ASN A 367 20.41 -16.11 -14.79
N TYR A 368 20.26 -15.00 -14.08
CA TYR A 368 19.61 -14.99 -12.77
C TYR A 368 18.11 -15.26 -12.85
N SER A 369 17.39 -14.65 -13.79
CA SER A 369 15.94 -14.80 -13.92
C SER A 369 15.55 -16.25 -14.22
N PHE A 370 16.22 -16.88 -15.19
CA PHE A 370 15.98 -18.28 -15.52
C PHE A 370 16.45 -19.21 -14.40
N GLY A 371 17.57 -18.90 -13.74
CA GLY A 371 18.03 -19.64 -12.57
C GLY A 371 17.01 -19.65 -11.43
N PHE A 372 16.47 -18.49 -11.07
CA PHE A 372 15.47 -18.38 -10.01
C PHE A 372 14.12 -18.99 -10.39
N MET A 373 13.71 -18.86 -11.66
CA MET A 373 12.53 -19.56 -12.16
C MET A 373 12.73 -21.09 -12.10
N LEU A 374 13.90 -21.60 -12.50
CA LEU A 374 14.21 -23.02 -12.44
C LEU A 374 14.17 -23.56 -11.01
N ILE A 375 14.77 -22.87 -10.05
CA ILE A 375 14.71 -23.21 -8.62
C ILE A 375 13.25 -23.34 -8.17
N HIS A 376 12.38 -22.40 -8.58
CA HIS A 376 10.97 -22.44 -8.21
C HIS A 376 10.19 -23.55 -8.89
N ILE A 377 10.44 -23.80 -10.19
CA ILE A 377 9.79 -24.89 -10.96
C ILE A 377 10.14 -26.25 -10.35
N LEU A 378 11.39 -26.45 -9.92
CA LEU A 378 11.85 -27.68 -9.29
C LEU A 378 11.39 -27.82 -7.83
N GLY A 379 10.67 -26.83 -7.29
CA GLY A 379 10.18 -26.86 -5.90
C GLY A 379 11.26 -26.67 -4.84
N PHE A 380 12.45 -26.22 -5.25
CA PHE A 380 13.52 -25.80 -4.35
C PHE A 380 13.23 -24.42 -3.74
N THR A 381 13.91 -24.11 -2.64
CA THR A 381 13.66 -22.89 -1.88
C THR A 381 14.86 -21.96 -1.93
N ILE A 382 14.67 -20.78 -2.52
CA ILE A 382 15.54 -19.64 -2.24
C ILE A 382 14.95 -18.91 -1.03
N ALA A 383 15.77 -18.72 0.01
CA ALA A 383 15.45 -17.82 1.10
C ALA A 383 15.10 -16.47 0.47
N THR A 384 13.87 -15.96 0.69
CA THR A 384 13.40 -14.56 0.52
C THR A 384 11.98 -14.31 0.01
N LYS A 385 11.19 -15.33 -0.36
CA LYS A 385 9.77 -15.07 -0.78
C LYS A 385 8.78 -14.84 0.37
N GLN A 386 9.13 -15.26 1.59
CA GLN A 386 8.21 -15.29 2.72
C GLN A 386 7.83 -13.92 3.34
N PRO A 387 8.69 -12.89 3.35
CA PRO A 387 8.40 -11.62 4.03
C PRO A 387 7.12 -10.91 3.53
N ALA A 388 6.82 -10.96 2.23
CA ALA A 388 5.58 -10.39 1.68
C ALA A 388 4.32 -11.18 2.07
N MET A 389 4.42 -12.50 2.19
CA MET A 389 3.31 -13.38 2.59
C MET A 389 3.04 -13.35 4.10
N THR A 390 4.09 -13.05 4.87
CA THR A 390 4.05 -12.88 6.33
C THR A 390 3.23 -11.65 6.73
N ALA A 391 3.38 -10.58 5.97
CA ALA A 391 2.76 -9.29 6.20
C ALA A 391 1.23 -9.40 6.31
N SER A 392 0.59 -10.30 5.56
CA SER A 392 -0.88 -10.50 5.58
C SER A 392 -1.34 -11.22 6.83
N THR A 393 -0.60 -12.22 7.29
CA THR A 393 -0.98 -12.99 8.47
C THR A 393 -0.74 -12.16 9.73
N ILE A 394 0.31 -11.35 9.77
CA ILE A 394 0.50 -10.31 10.80
C ILE A 394 -0.66 -9.32 10.76
N ALA A 395 -1.01 -8.82 9.57
CA ALA A 395 -2.09 -7.86 9.39
C ALA A 395 -3.46 -8.44 9.79
N ALA A 396 -3.76 -9.71 9.49
CA ALA A 396 -5.00 -10.38 9.86
C ALA A 396 -5.13 -10.58 11.38
N ASN A 397 -4.00 -10.79 12.07
CA ASN A 397 -3.98 -10.96 13.51
C ASN A 397 -3.95 -9.63 14.28
N LEU A 398 -3.54 -8.51 13.66
CA LEU A 398 -3.54 -7.18 14.30
C LEU A 398 -4.90 -6.88 14.93
N SER A 399 -4.90 -6.25 16.12
CA SER A 399 -6.16 -5.94 16.81
C SER A 399 -7.02 -5.00 15.95
N ASN A 400 -8.03 -5.54 15.28
CA ASN A 400 -9.16 -4.73 14.84
C ASN A 400 -9.82 -4.18 16.11
N ASN A 401 -9.54 -2.93 16.48
CA ASN A 401 -10.22 -2.22 17.56
C ASN A 401 -10.34 -2.97 18.90
N GLY A 402 -9.33 -3.75 19.30
CA GLY A 402 -9.28 -4.39 20.62
C GLY A 402 -9.93 -5.78 20.74
N GLU A 403 -10.45 -6.36 19.65
CA GLU A 403 -11.09 -7.69 19.70
C GLU A 403 -10.12 -8.86 19.92
N ASN A 404 -8.84 -8.71 19.56
CA ASN A 404 -7.84 -9.78 19.67
C ASN A 404 -6.78 -9.46 20.74
N VAL A 405 -7.07 -9.84 21.99
CA VAL A 405 -6.19 -9.62 23.16
C VAL A 405 -4.83 -10.32 22.99
N ASN A 406 -4.81 -11.46 22.28
CA ASN A 406 -3.62 -12.29 22.08
C ASN A 406 -2.86 -12.02 20.77
N TRP A 407 -3.16 -10.91 20.09
CA TRP A 407 -2.53 -10.61 18.79
C TRP A 407 -1.01 -10.55 18.88
N LEU A 408 -0.49 -9.92 19.95
CA LEU A 408 0.95 -9.70 20.13
C LEU A 408 1.67 -11.04 20.25
N HIS A 409 1.15 -11.97 21.05
CA HIS A 409 1.72 -13.31 21.19
C HIS A 409 1.66 -14.10 19.89
N SER A 410 0.48 -14.19 19.27
CA SER A 410 0.26 -14.96 18.03
C SER A 410 1.13 -14.45 16.88
N THR A 411 1.23 -13.12 16.74
CA THR A 411 2.06 -12.46 15.73
C THR A 411 3.55 -12.70 15.99
N THR A 412 3.99 -12.62 17.26
CA THR A 412 5.39 -12.85 17.62
C THR A 412 5.80 -14.31 17.35
N GLN A 413 4.95 -15.29 17.68
CA GLN A 413 5.22 -16.70 17.38
C GLN A 413 5.30 -16.99 15.88
N LEU A 414 4.39 -16.40 15.08
CA LEU A 414 4.43 -16.50 13.63
C LEU A 414 5.73 -15.92 13.06
N LEU A 415 6.14 -14.75 13.53
CA LEU A 415 7.38 -14.09 13.15
C LEU A 415 8.62 -14.96 13.47
N ILE A 416 8.65 -15.60 14.64
CA ILE A 416 9.74 -16.50 15.03
C ILE A 416 9.82 -17.70 14.10
N ARG A 417 8.67 -18.36 13.81
CA ARG A 417 8.61 -19.50 12.87
C ARG A 417 9.12 -19.11 11.48
N LEU A 418 8.86 -17.89 11.04
CA LEU A 418 9.30 -17.37 9.76
C LEU A 418 10.79 -17.02 9.74
N ILE A 419 11.31 -16.35 10.77
CA ILE A 419 12.75 -16.08 10.90
C ILE A 419 13.52 -17.41 10.89
N ARG A 420 13.02 -18.42 11.61
CA ARG A 420 13.57 -19.78 11.63
C ARG A 420 13.58 -20.43 10.26
N SER A 421 12.47 -20.33 9.52
CA SER A 421 12.34 -20.89 8.17
C SER A 421 13.26 -20.18 7.16
N GLN A 422 13.40 -18.85 7.27
CA GLN A 422 14.36 -18.08 6.47
C GLN A 422 15.80 -18.45 6.79
N PHE A 423 16.14 -18.58 8.07
CA PHE A 423 17.48 -18.92 8.52
C PHE A 423 17.94 -20.27 7.94
N ILE A 424 17.15 -21.33 8.11
CA ILE A 424 17.54 -22.66 7.61
C ILE A 424 17.63 -22.71 6.09
N SER A 425 16.75 -22.00 5.38
CA SER A 425 16.83 -21.92 3.92
C SER A 425 18.07 -21.14 3.46
N LEU A 426 18.44 -20.09 4.18
CA LEU A 426 19.58 -19.24 3.87
C LEU A 426 20.91 -19.98 4.13
N VAL A 427 21.01 -20.65 5.29
CA VAL A 427 22.14 -21.51 5.65
C VAL A 427 22.27 -22.67 4.67
N GLY A 428 21.18 -23.40 4.39
CA GLY A 428 21.19 -24.52 3.44
C GLY A 428 21.69 -24.11 2.05
N ASN A 429 21.19 -23.00 1.52
CA ASN A 429 21.65 -22.46 0.24
C ASN A 429 23.14 -22.12 0.26
N ALA A 430 23.62 -21.42 1.29
CA ALA A 430 25.00 -20.94 1.36
C ALA A 430 26.01 -22.09 1.56
N VAL A 431 25.71 -23.03 2.47
CA VAL A 431 26.60 -24.15 2.82
C VAL A 431 26.89 -25.05 1.63
N ILE A 432 25.89 -25.31 0.77
CA ILE A 432 26.08 -26.16 -0.42
C ILE A 432 26.63 -25.39 -1.63
N ALA A 433 26.36 -24.09 -1.72
CA ALA A 433 26.82 -23.29 -2.87
C ALA A 433 28.35 -23.21 -2.92
N PHE A 434 29.02 -23.12 -1.76
CA PHE A 434 30.48 -23.12 -1.68
C PHE A 434 31.14 -24.38 -2.27
N PRO A 435 30.90 -25.61 -1.75
CA PRO A 435 31.57 -26.81 -2.24
C PRO A 435 31.17 -27.16 -3.68
N VAL A 436 29.94 -26.86 -4.09
CA VAL A 436 29.50 -27.11 -5.46
C VAL A 436 30.18 -26.15 -6.44
N ALA A 437 30.29 -24.86 -6.11
CA ALA A 437 30.99 -23.90 -6.96
C ALA A 437 32.49 -24.24 -7.07
N TYR A 438 33.12 -24.60 -5.95
CA TYR A 438 34.48 -25.12 -5.92
C TYR A 438 34.65 -26.33 -6.84
N GLY A 439 33.77 -27.34 -6.71
CA GLY A 439 33.79 -28.54 -7.54
C GLY A 439 33.56 -28.27 -9.02
N ILE A 440 32.68 -27.32 -9.37
CA ILE A 440 32.44 -26.87 -10.74
C ILE A 440 33.72 -26.27 -11.34
N ASP A 441 34.40 -25.40 -10.59
CA ASP A 441 35.65 -24.79 -11.05
C ASP A 441 36.78 -25.83 -11.21
N GLN A 442 36.91 -26.77 -10.28
CA GLN A 442 37.88 -27.87 -10.39
C GLN A 442 37.62 -28.77 -11.60
N LEU A 443 36.35 -29.11 -11.86
CA LEU A 443 35.97 -29.89 -13.04
C LEU A 443 36.28 -29.12 -14.33
N TYR A 444 36.06 -27.80 -14.30
CA TYR A 444 36.34 -26.92 -15.42
C TYR A 444 37.83 -26.80 -15.71
N TYR A 445 38.65 -26.62 -14.67
CA TYR A 445 40.11 -26.59 -14.77
C TYR A 445 40.66 -27.88 -15.39
N ARG A 446 40.15 -29.05 -14.98
CA ARG A 446 40.54 -30.34 -15.58
C ARG A 446 40.18 -30.47 -17.06
N ALA A 447 39.13 -29.79 -17.51
CA ALA A 447 38.65 -29.88 -18.89
C ALA A 447 39.29 -28.83 -19.81
N MET A 448 39.66 -27.67 -19.28
CA MET A 448 40.05 -26.48 -20.06
C MET A 448 41.46 -25.98 -19.74
N GLU A 449 42.12 -26.51 -18.70
CA GLU A 449 43.44 -26.14 -18.20
C GLU A 449 43.57 -24.69 -17.66
N TYR A 450 42.44 -24.01 -17.46
CA TYR A 450 42.36 -22.72 -16.76
C TYR A 450 41.12 -22.63 -15.87
N HIS A 451 41.21 -21.83 -14.81
CA HIS A 451 40.11 -21.63 -13.85
C HIS A 451 39.00 -20.74 -14.41
N ILE A 452 37.76 -20.94 -13.93
CA ILE A 452 36.62 -20.09 -14.29
C ILE A 452 36.85 -18.66 -13.81
N ALA A 453 37.41 -18.50 -12.60
CA ALA A 453 37.87 -17.23 -12.07
C ALA A 453 39.40 -17.20 -12.10
N ASP A 454 39.98 -16.27 -12.87
CA ASP A 454 41.43 -16.04 -12.82
C ASP A 454 41.87 -15.51 -11.43
N PRO A 455 43.18 -15.53 -11.11
CA PRO A 455 43.65 -15.08 -9.80
C PRO A 455 43.25 -13.64 -9.46
N ALA A 456 43.26 -12.74 -10.45
CA ALA A 456 42.88 -11.34 -10.27
C ALA A 456 41.39 -11.19 -9.90
N LYS A 457 40.50 -11.92 -10.59
CA LYS A 457 39.07 -11.96 -10.28
C LYS A 457 38.83 -12.61 -8.93
N SER A 458 39.56 -13.68 -8.61
CA SER A 458 39.44 -14.40 -7.34
C SER A 458 39.78 -13.52 -6.14
N ILE A 459 40.87 -12.75 -6.20
CA ILE A 459 41.23 -11.76 -5.18
C ILE A 459 40.12 -10.72 -5.03
N ARG A 460 39.58 -10.20 -6.15
CA ARG A 460 38.48 -9.24 -6.12
C ARG A 460 37.22 -9.82 -5.48
N LEU A 461 36.85 -11.06 -5.81
CA LEU A 461 35.68 -11.73 -5.22
C LEU A 461 35.80 -11.86 -3.70
N ILE A 462 37.01 -12.14 -3.19
CA ILE A 462 37.29 -12.21 -1.74
C ILE A 462 37.28 -10.82 -1.10
N ALA A 463 37.93 -9.83 -1.73
CA ALA A 463 37.98 -8.46 -1.21
C ALA A 463 36.58 -7.86 -1.04
N GLU A 464 35.66 -8.18 -1.94
CA GLU A 464 34.28 -7.73 -1.88
C GLU A 464 33.42 -8.41 -0.78
N LEU A 465 33.98 -9.40 -0.06
CA LEU A 465 33.35 -10.00 1.14
C LEU A 465 33.74 -9.25 2.43
N ASN A 466 34.80 -8.43 2.40
CA ASN A 466 35.27 -7.73 3.59
C ASN A 466 34.23 -6.71 4.07
N ILE A 467 33.75 -6.84 5.31
CA ILE A 467 32.73 -5.95 5.89
C ILE A 467 33.25 -4.54 6.15
N TRP A 468 34.53 -4.43 6.48
CA TRP A 468 35.14 -3.20 6.98
C TRP A 468 35.64 -2.32 5.84
N GLU A 469 36.24 -2.93 4.84
CA GLU A 469 36.91 -2.24 3.73
C GLU A 469 36.02 -2.10 2.49
N SER A 470 34.99 -2.94 2.37
CA SER A 470 34.09 -2.91 1.23
C SER A 470 32.68 -2.44 1.63
N LEU A 471 31.94 -1.96 0.63
CA LEU A 471 30.53 -1.60 0.78
C LEU A 471 29.62 -2.85 0.86
N ALA A 472 30.09 -3.99 1.38
CA ALA A 472 29.38 -5.27 1.38
C ALA A 472 28.00 -5.18 2.05
N LEU A 473 27.90 -4.54 3.22
CA LEU A 473 26.64 -4.41 3.96
C LEU A 473 25.61 -3.50 3.26
N PRO A 474 25.96 -2.28 2.78
CA PRO A 474 25.05 -1.47 1.97
C PRO A 474 24.53 -2.20 0.71
N HIS A 475 25.41 -2.90 -0.01
CA HIS A 475 25.02 -3.70 -1.16
C HIS A 475 24.15 -4.91 -0.79
N ALA A 476 24.35 -5.48 0.40
CA ALA A 476 23.50 -6.53 0.94
C ALA A 476 22.12 -6.02 1.36
N ALA A 477 22.05 -4.79 1.89
CA ALA A 477 20.79 -4.12 2.17
C ALA A 477 19.99 -3.89 0.88
N LEU A 478 20.65 -3.44 -0.19
CA LEU A 478 20.01 -3.27 -1.51
C LEU A 478 19.44 -4.59 -2.05
N ALA A 479 20.16 -5.71 -1.90
CA ALA A 479 19.63 -7.02 -2.21
C ALA A 479 18.34 -7.29 -1.41
N GLY A 480 18.34 -7.03 -0.11
CA GLY A 480 17.17 -7.18 0.76
C GLY A 480 15.95 -6.36 0.29
N VAL A 481 16.17 -5.15 -0.23
CA VAL A 481 15.11 -4.33 -0.84
C VAL A 481 14.53 -5.01 -2.09
N TYR A 482 15.36 -5.52 -3.00
CA TYR A 482 14.86 -6.22 -4.19
C TYR A 482 14.11 -7.50 -3.86
N LEU A 483 14.54 -8.22 -2.83
CA LEU A 483 13.86 -9.40 -2.32
C LEU A 483 12.44 -9.05 -1.82
N MET A 484 12.30 -7.94 -1.07
CA MET A 484 10.99 -7.43 -0.65
C MET A 484 10.13 -7.01 -1.87
N LEU A 485 10.70 -6.25 -2.81
CA LEU A 485 9.99 -5.81 -4.02
C LEU A 485 9.52 -6.99 -4.89
N SER A 486 10.34 -8.02 -5.03
CA SER A 486 9.99 -9.27 -5.73
C SER A 486 8.78 -9.95 -5.11
N GLY A 487 8.68 -9.97 -3.77
CA GLY A 487 7.50 -10.48 -3.07
C GLY A 487 6.22 -9.69 -3.39
N LEU A 488 6.30 -8.36 -3.45
CA LEU A 488 5.17 -7.51 -3.86
C LEU A 488 4.77 -7.73 -5.32
N VAL A 489 5.74 -7.87 -6.22
CA VAL A 489 5.51 -8.18 -7.64
C VAL A 489 4.83 -9.54 -7.80
N SER A 490 5.25 -10.54 -7.02
CA SER A 490 4.62 -11.86 -6.98
C SER A 490 3.14 -11.77 -6.63
N GLY A 491 2.79 -11.12 -5.50
CA GLY A 491 1.39 -10.98 -5.10
C GLY A 491 0.55 -10.12 -6.04
N TYR A 492 1.16 -9.10 -6.67
CA TYR A 492 0.49 -8.31 -7.69
C TYR A 492 0.08 -9.16 -8.90
N TYR A 493 1.00 -9.97 -9.44
CA TYR A 493 0.71 -10.81 -10.60
C TYR A 493 -0.20 -12.00 -10.28
N GLU A 494 -0.13 -12.54 -9.07
CA GLU A 494 -1.07 -13.55 -8.58
C GLU A 494 -2.50 -12.99 -8.50
N ASN A 495 -2.69 -11.82 -7.88
CA ASN A 495 -3.98 -11.14 -7.85
C ASN A 495 -4.45 -10.76 -9.26
N LYS A 496 -3.55 -10.27 -10.12
CA LYS A 496 -3.87 -9.96 -11.52
C LYS A 496 -4.32 -11.19 -12.29
N TRP A 497 -3.80 -12.38 -11.96
CA TRP A 497 -4.21 -13.63 -12.59
C TRP A 497 -5.65 -14.02 -12.28
N ILE A 498 -5.99 -13.99 -10.99
CA ILE A 498 -7.34 -14.28 -10.49
C ILE A 498 -8.33 -13.24 -11.00
N TYR A 499 -8.02 -11.94 -10.86
CA TYR A 499 -8.89 -10.85 -11.26
C TYR A 499 -9.26 -10.91 -12.76
N ASN A 500 -8.30 -11.17 -13.64
CA ASN A 500 -8.55 -11.27 -15.08
C ASN A 500 -9.16 -12.62 -15.50
N LYS A 501 -9.31 -13.57 -14.57
CA LYS A 501 -9.77 -14.93 -14.84
C LYS A 501 -8.92 -15.62 -15.93
N TYR A 502 -7.59 -15.45 -15.91
CA TYR A 502 -6.71 -15.99 -16.96
C TYR A 502 -6.81 -17.52 -17.07
N THR A 503 -7.05 -18.23 -15.97
CA THR A 503 -7.31 -19.68 -15.96
C THR A 503 -8.43 -20.03 -16.94
N LEU A 504 -9.60 -19.38 -16.82
CA LEU A 504 -10.75 -19.61 -17.70
C LEU A 504 -10.48 -19.16 -19.14
N ARG A 505 -9.73 -18.07 -19.34
CA ARG A 505 -9.38 -17.59 -20.69
C ARG A 505 -8.48 -18.57 -21.42
N ILE A 506 -7.47 -19.14 -20.74
CA ILE A 506 -6.56 -20.14 -21.30
C ILE A 506 -7.34 -21.41 -21.63
N GLN A 507 -8.19 -21.90 -20.72
CA GLN A 507 -9.00 -23.11 -20.94
C GLN A 507 -9.95 -22.99 -22.14
N LYS A 508 -10.47 -21.79 -22.43
CA LYS A 508 -11.38 -21.53 -23.57
C LYS A 508 -10.65 -21.13 -24.87
N HIS A 509 -9.32 -21.06 -24.87
CA HIS A 509 -8.57 -20.57 -26.03
C HIS A 509 -8.50 -21.60 -27.17
N ARG A 510 -9.25 -21.38 -28.24
CA ARG A 510 -9.45 -22.33 -29.36
C ARG A 510 -8.14 -22.83 -30.00
N ARG A 511 -7.16 -21.94 -30.24
CA ARG A 511 -5.88 -22.34 -30.87
C ARG A 511 -5.01 -23.18 -29.94
N LEU A 512 -5.02 -22.89 -28.64
CA LEU A 512 -4.24 -23.65 -27.65
C LEU A 512 -4.88 -25.01 -27.39
N ASN A 513 -6.21 -25.09 -27.39
CA ASN A 513 -6.93 -26.35 -27.30
C ASN A 513 -6.63 -27.26 -28.50
N LYS A 514 -6.57 -26.70 -29.71
CA LYS A 514 -6.16 -27.46 -30.90
C LYS A 514 -4.71 -27.98 -30.84
N LEU A 515 -3.80 -27.26 -30.19
CA LEU A 515 -2.38 -27.64 -30.12
C LEU A 515 -2.09 -28.67 -28.99
N LEU A 516 -2.67 -28.46 -27.81
CA LEU A 516 -2.32 -29.21 -26.59
C LEU A 516 -3.41 -30.21 -26.16
N GLY A 517 -4.65 -30.02 -26.60
CA GLY A 517 -5.83 -30.73 -26.09
C GLY A 517 -6.33 -30.17 -24.74
N GLN A 518 -7.62 -30.38 -24.45
CA GLN A 518 -8.29 -29.75 -23.30
C GLN A 518 -7.70 -30.16 -21.95
N GLU A 519 -7.33 -31.43 -21.77
CA GLU A 519 -6.79 -31.93 -20.50
C GLU A 519 -5.42 -31.33 -20.17
N ARG A 520 -4.53 -31.22 -21.16
CA ARG A 520 -3.21 -30.60 -20.97
C ARG A 520 -3.36 -29.09 -20.77
N LEU A 521 -4.28 -28.46 -21.50
CA LEU A 521 -4.58 -27.04 -21.34
C LEU A 521 -5.12 -26.72 -19.95
N ASN A 522 -5.97 -27.58 -19.40
CA ASN A 522 -6.47 -27.46 -18.02
C ASN A 522 -5.32 -27.59 -17.01
N ARG A 523 -4.43 -28.57 -17.18
CA ARG A 523 -3.23 -28.72 -16.33
C ARG A 523 -2.32 -27.50 -16.39
N VAL A 524 -2.05 -26.97 -17.59
CA VAL A 524 -1.23 -25.76 -17.79
C VAL A 524 -1.89 -24.54 -17.15
N ALA A 525 -3.20 -24.36 -17.35
CA ALA A 525 -3.95 -23.25 -16.76
C ALA A 525 -3.87 -23.26 -15.23
N HIS A 526 -4.09 -24.42 -14.59
CA HIS A 526 -3.97 -24.56 -13.14
C HIS A 526 -2.53 -24.46 -12.63
N TYR A 527 -1.55 -24.90 -13.41
CA TYR A 527 -0.14 -24.71 -13.07
C TYR A 527 0.22 -23.22 -12.99
N PHE A 528 -0.15 -22.44 -14.02
CA PHE A 528 0.11 -21.00 -14.00
C PHE A 528 -0.73 -20.28 -12.95
N GLU A 529 -1.98 -20.67 -12.72
CA GLU A 529 -2.79 -20.12 -11.62
C GLU A 529 -2.10 -20.22 -10.26
N ARG A 530 -1.42 -21.33 -9.98
CA ARG A 530 -0.71 -21.57 -8.72
C ARG A 530 0.69 -20.98 -8.66
N ASN A 531 1.36 -20.77 -9.80
CA ASN A 531 2.81 -20.45 -9.83
C ASN A 531 3.14 -19.13 -10.54
N PHE A 532 2.21 -18.48 -11.25
CA PHE A 532 2.53 -17.33 -12.09
C PHE A 532 3.06 -16.15 -11.28
N GLY A 533 2.48 -15.87 -10.11
CA GLY A 533 3.04 -14.87 -9.17
C GLY A 533 4.49 -15.20 -8.81
N GLY A 534 4.74 -16.43 -8.39
CA GLY A 534 6.07 -16.90 -8.00
C GLY A 534 7.11 -16.86 -9.13
N LEU A 535 6.70 -17.13 -10.37
CA LEU A 535 7.53 -17.02 -11.57
C LEU A 535 7.84 -15.56 -11.90
N ALA A 536 6.82 -14.69 -11.90
CA ALA A 536 6.99 -13.27 -12.18
C ALA A 536 7.88 -12.57 -11.15
N GLY A 537 7.70 -12.88 -9.86
CA GLY A 537 8.55 -12.36 -8.78
C GLY A 537 10.01 -12.78 -8.93
N ASN A 538 10.28 -14.05 -9.24
CA ASN A 538 11.64 -14.55 -9.44
C ASN A 538 12.30 -13.97 -10.69
N PHE A 539 11.54 -13.83 -11.78
CA PHE A 539 12.02 -13.17 -12.98
C PHE A 539 12.40 -11.72 -12.69
N PHE A 540 11.52 -10.98 -12.01
CA PHE A 540 11.79 -9.59 -11.59
C PHE A 540 13.04 -9.50 -10.70
N LEU A 541 13.19 -10.42 -9.74
CA LEU A 541 14.37 -10.46 -8.87
C LEU A 541 15.65 -10.67 -9.70
N GLY A 542 15.64 -11.60 -10.65
CA GLY A 542 16.79 -11.85 -11.53
C GLY A 542 17.18 -10.63 -12.35
N VAL A 543 16.18 -9.93 -12.92
CA VAL A 543 16.40 -8.68 -13.65
C VAL A 543 16.98 -7.60 -12.76
N CYS A 544 16.45 -7.38 -11.55
CA CYS A 544 17.03 -6.43 -10.60
C CYS A 544 18.48 -6.81 -10.29
N LEU A 545 18.74 -8.07 -9.94
CA LEU A 545 20.09 -8.49 -9.56
C LEU A 545 21.12 -8.41 -10.69
N GLY A 546 20.71 -8.65 -11.94
CA GLY A 546 21.60 -8.61 -13.10
C GLY A 546 21.89 -7.20 -13.62
N SER A 547 20.93 -6.28 -13.43
CA SER A 547 20.97 -4.93 -14.00
C SER A 547 21.57 -3.86 -13.09
N THR A 548 21.60 -4.05 -11.77
CA THR A 548 21.99 -3.01 -10.80
C THR A 548 23.40 -2.46 -11.03
N ALA A 549 24.38 -3.30 -11.35
CA ALA A 549 25.75 -2.86 -11.61
C ALA A 549 25.83 -1.91 -12.83
N ALA A 550 25.06 -2.21 -13.88
CA ALA A 550 24.98 -1.35 -15.07
C ALA A 550 24.22 -0.05 -14.80
N ILE A 551 23.16 -0.10 -13.99
CA ILE A 551 22.46 1.11 -13.52
C ILE A 551 23.43 1.98 -12.72
N GLY A 552 24.17 1.40 -11.77
CA GLY A 552 25.19 2.10 -10.99
C GLY A 552 26.22 2.79 -11.88
N PHE A 553 26.82 2.04 -12.81
CA PHE A 553 27.76 2.56 -13.79
C PHE A 553 27.18 3.74 -14.59
N THR A 554 25.95 3.63 -15.09
CA THR A 554 25.30 4.67 -15.91
C THR A 554 25.10 5.98 -15.14
N PHE A 555 24.81 5.90 -13.83
CA PHE A 555 24.60 7.07 -12.97
C PHE A 555 25.87 7.51 -12.21
N GLY A 556 27.02 6.88 -12.45
CA GLY A 556 28.26 7.17 -11.72
C GLY A 556 28.21 6.79 -10.23
N LEU A 557 27.31 5.88 -9.85
CA LEU A 557 27.13 5.42 -8.48
C LEU A 557 27.83 4.06 -8.30
N PRO A 558 28.56 3.82 -7.20
CA PRO A 558 29.16 2.53 -6.91
C PRO A 558 28.09 1.55 -6.41
N LEU A 559 27.12 1.18 -7.27
CA LEU A 559 26.07 0.23 -6.95
C LEU A 559 26.45 -1.17 -7.39
N ASP A 560 26.41 -2.09 -6.44
CA ASP A 560 26.51 -3.53 -6.67
C ASP A 560 25.55 -4.28 -5.73
N ILE A 561 25.51 -5.61 -5.82
CA ILE A 561 24.62 -6.40 -4.98
C ILE A 561 25.34 -7.58 -4.35
N ARG A 562 25.08 -7.75 -3.06
CA ARG A 562 25.63 -8.84 -2.24
C ARG A 562 24.49 -9.68 -1.70
N HIS A 563 24.42 -10.92 -2.15
CA HIS A 563 23.47 -11.90 -1.63
C HIS A 563 24.25 -13.09 -1.09
N ILE A 564 23.92 -13.54 0.13
CA ILE A 564 24.70 -14.56 0.84
C ILE A 564 25.00 -15.81 0.00
N THR A 565 24.02 -16.36 -0.72
CA THR A 565 24.24 -17.57 -1.52
C THR A 565 25.22 -17.33 -2.67
N PHE A 566 25.16 -16.17 -3.32
CA PHE A 566 26.12 -15.79 -4.35
C PHE A 566 27.49 -15.49 -3.75
N ALA A 567 27.55 -14.87 -2.56
CA ALA A 567 28.78 -14.64 -1.83
C ALA A 567 29.49 -15.95 -1.50
N ALA A 568 28.77 -16.96 -1.00
CA ALA A 568 29.29 -18.29 -0.72
C ALA A 568 29.76 -19.03 -1.99
N GLY A 569 28.97 -18.98 -3.07
CA GLY A 569 29.37 -19.59 -4.35
C GLY A 569 30.59 -18.91 -4.97
N ASN A 570 30.63 -17.58 -4.99
CA ASN A 570 31.77 -16.81 -5.48
C ASN A 570 33.04 -17.06 -4.63
N PHE A 571 32.89 -17.22 -3.32
CA PHE A 571 34.00 -17.60 -2.45
C PHE A 571 34.53 -18.99 -2.81
N GLY A 572 33.65 -19.96 -3.12
CA GLY A 572 34.05 -21.28 -3.61
C GLY A 572 34.84 -21.23 -4.92
N LEU A 573 34.40 -20.41 -5.88
CA LEU A 573 35.15 -20.17 -7.12
C LEU A 573 36.51 -19.52 -6.84
N ALA A 574 36.55 -18.53 -5.96
CA ALA A 574 37.78 -17.78 -5.67
C ALA A 574 38.84 -18.62 -4.95
N VAL A 575 38.42 -19.48 -4.01
CA VAL A 575 39.34 -20.41 -3.31
C VAL A 575 39.93 -21.41 -4.31
N SER A 576 39.12 -21.92 -5.23
CA SER A 576 39.58 -22.82 -6.29
C SER A 576 40.51 -22.12 -7.29
N GLY A 577 40.16 -20.90 -7.74
CA GLY A 577 40.95 -20.11 -8.69
C GLY A 577 42.27 -19.56 -8.13
N LEU A 578 42.44 -19.58 -6.80
CA LEU A 578 43.73 -19.32 -6.13
C LEU A 578 44.48 -20.62 -5.78
N GLU A 579 44.02 -21.77 -6.28
CA GLU A 579 44.62 -23.08 -6.02
C GLU A 579 44.75 -23.38 -4.51
N ASN A 580 43.78 -22.92 -3.71
CA ASN A 580 43.78 -22.99 -2.24
C ASN A 580 44.89 -22.17 -1.54
N HIS A 581 45.59 -21.27 -2.23
CA HIS A 581 46.54 -20.32 -1.64
C HIS A 581 45.81 -19.13 -0.99
N VAL A 582 44.95 -19.41 0.00
CA VAL A 582 44.19 -18.40 0.74
C VAL A 582 44.60 -18.46 2.21
N SER A 583 44.98 -17.32 2.80
CA SER A 583 45.37 -17.28 4.21
C SER A 583 44.19 -17.59 5.14
N THR A 584 44.48 -18.19 6.30
CA THR A 584 43.45 -18.52 7.31
C THR A 584 42.67 -17.28 7.76
N GLU A 585 43.33 -16.13 7.82
CA GLU A 585 42.71 -14.84 8.13
C GLU A 585 41.69 -14.42 7.06
N LEU A 586 42.03 -14.53 5.77
CA LEU A 586 41.11 -14.23 4.68
C LEU A 586 39.90 -15.16 4.66
N ILE A 587 40.09 -16.45 4.97
CA ILE A 587 38.98 -17.41 5.09
C ILE A 587 38.04 -16.99 6.22
N PHE A 588 38.59 -16.67 7.40
CA PHE A 588 37.79 -16.26 8.56
C PHE A 588 37.03 -14.95 8.28
N ASN A 589 37.71 -13.95 7.72
CA ASN A 589 37.10 -12.68 7.33
C ASN A 589 36.01 -12.86 6.26
N SER A 590 36.22 -13.76 5.30
CA SER A 590 35.23 -14.08 4.26
C SER A 590 33.99 -14.76 4.85
N ILE A 591 34.15 -15.68 5.81
CA ILE A 591 33.02 -16.33 6.49
C ILE A 591 32.20 -15.30 7.29
N ILE A 592 32.87 -14.41 8.04
CA ILE A 592 32.21 -13.30 8.73
C ILE A 592 31.47 -12.41 7.74
N GLY A 593 32.11 -12.08 6.61
CA GLY A 593 31.53 -11.34 5.49
C GLY A 593 30.25 -11.95 4.95
N ILE A 594 30.29 -13.22 4.58
CA ILE A 594 29.15 -14.00 4.07
C ILE A 594 28.02 -14.02 5.11
N ALA A 595 28.34 -14.25 6.38
CA ALA A 595 27.35 -14.24 7.46
C ALA A 595 26.71 -12.84 7.62
N GLY A 596 27.51 -11.77 7.65
CA GLY A 596 27.04 -10.39 7.74
C GLY A 596 26.14 -9.98 6.57
N ILE A 597 26.51 -10.37 5.34
CA ILE A 597 25.69 -10.19 4.14
C ILE A 597 24.33 -10.89 4.33
N GLY A 598 24.32 -12.14 4.80
CA GLY A 598 23.08 -12.88 5.04
C GLY A 598 22.18 -12.26 6.08
N VAL A 599 22.75 -11.84 7.22
CA VAL A 599 22.02 -11.13 8.27
C VAL A 599 21.39 -9.85 7.69
N MET A 600 22.15 -9.07 6.93
CA MET A 600 21.65 -7.84 6.32
C MET A 600 20.55 -8.11 5.27
N ASN A 601 20.69 -9.14 4.43
CA ASN A 601 19.67 -9.55 3.48
C ASN A 601 18.32 -9.83 4.19
N VAL A 602 18.36 -10.56 5.31
CA VAL A 602 17.18 -10.91 6.10
C VAL A 602 16.59 -9.69 6.81
N ILE A 603 17.41 -8.93 7.56
CA ILE A 603 16.94 -7.78 8.33
C ILE A 603 16.24 -6.76 7.44
N VAL A 604 16.83 -6.41 6.29
CA VAL A 604 16.28 -5.38 5.41
C VAL A 604 15.04 -5.89 4.69
N SER A 605 15.07 -7.09 4.12
CA SER A 605 13.91 -7.64 3.42
C SER A 605 12.71 -7.82 4.36
N PHE A 606 12.94 -8.39 5.54
CA PHE A 606 11.90 -8.67 6.52
C PHE A 606 11.42 -7.41 7.23
N GLY A 607 12.34 -6.55 7.67
CA GLY A 607 12.01 -5.28 8.33
C GLY A 607 11.18 -4.36 7.45
N LEU A 608 11.52 -4.24 6.16
CA LEU A 608 10.73 -3.46 5.21
C LEU A 608 9.35 -4.09 4.96
N SER A 609 9.28 -5.42 4.84
CA SER A 609 8.00 -6.10 4.65
C SER A 609 7.05 -5.89 5.84
N ILE A 610 7.54 -6.02 7.07
CA ILE A 610 6.78 -5.74 8.29
C ILE A 610 6.38 -4.26 8.35
N ALA A 611 7.30 -3.34 8.09
CA ALA A 611 7.00 -1.91 8.09
C ALA A 611 5.90 -1.57 7.08
N PHE A 612 5.94 -2.17 5.89
CA PHE A 612 4.93 -2.00 4.86
C PHE A 612 3.58 -2.61 5.28
N ALA A 613 3.60 -3.79 5.90
CA ALA A 613 2.42 -4.47 6.46
C ALA A 613 1.70 -3.62 7.51
N LEU A 614 2.44 -3.17 8.52
CA LEU A 614 1.91 -2.39 9.64
C LEU A 614 1.37 -1.04 9.16
N LYS A 615 2.08 -0.40 8.22
CA LYS A 615 1.62 0.83 7.59
C LYS A 615 0.34 0.63 6.76
N SER A 616 0.18 -0.53 6.13
CA SER A 616 -1.03 -0.85 5.36
C SER A 616 -2.30 -0.99 6.23
N ARG A 617 -2.17 -1.14 7.55
CA ARG A 617 -3.32 -1.20 8.48
C ARG A 617 -3.48 0.03 9.37
N ASN A 618 -2.74 1.13 9.10
CA ASN A 618 -2.69 2.28 10.02
C ASN A 618 -2.39 1.86 11.47
N ALA A 619 -1.57 0.83 11.66
CA ALA A 619 -1.17 0.37 12.99
C ALA A 619 -0.65 1.55 13.80
N LYS A 620 -1.11 1.67 15.06
CA LYS A 620 -0.67 2.77 15.92
C LYS A 620 0.82 2.62 16.16
N THR A 621 1.56 3.73 16.22
CA THR A 621 3.01 3.70 16.49
C THR A 621 3.35 2.94 17.77
N ALA A 622 2.44 2.93 18.76
CA ALA A 622 2.57 2.15 19.99
C ALA A 622 2.53 0.62 19.75
N GLU A 623 1.63 0.13 18.89
CA GLU A 623 1.51 -1.30 18.54
C GLU A 623 2.79 -1.79 17.85
N VAL A 624 3.35 -0.99 16.95
CA VAL A 624 4.61 -1.29 16.26
C VAL A 624 5.77 -1.37 17.26
N LYS A 625 5.85 -0.41 18.19
CA LYS A 625 6.89 -0.41 19.24
C LYS A 625 6.77 -1.64 20.14
N ASN A 626 5.56 -2.01 20.55
CA ASN A 626 5.33 -3.18 21.40
C ASN A 626 5.73 -4.48 20.69
N LEU A 627 5.42 -4.63 19.40
CA LEU A 627 5.83 -5.79 18.60
C LEU A 627 7.35 -5.92 18.51
N ILE A 628 8.04 -4.81 18.20
CA ILE A 628 9.51 -4.80 18.10
C ILE A 628 10.13 -5.08 19.46
N ALA A 629 9.62 -4.47 20.53
CA ALA A 629 10.11 -4.70 21.89
C ALA A 629 9.93 -6.17 22.31
N ASN A 630 8.78 -6.78 22.02
CA ASN A 630 8.52 -8.17 22.36
C ASN A 630 9.41 -9.14 21.55
N LEU A 631 9.61 -8.89 20.25
CA LEU A 631 10.54 -9.67 19.43
C LEU A 631 11.98 -9.57 19.94
N ALA A 632 12.43 -8.36 20.29
CA ALA A 632 13.77 -8.16 20.86
C ALA A 632 13.91 -8.90 22.19
N TRP A 633 12.93 -8.77 23.08
CA TRP A 633 12.91 -9.49 24.36
C TRP A 633 12.98 -11.00 24.16
N GLN A 634 12.15 -11.56 23.26
CA GLN A 634 12.15 -12.99 22.98
C GLN A 634 13.44 -13.45 22.29
N PHE A 635 14.07 -12.61 21.48
CA PHE A 635 15.37 -12.91 20.87
C PHE A 635 16.50 -13.00 21.92
N PHE A 636 16.53 -12.09 22.89
CA PHE A 636 17.56 -12.12 23.94
C PHE A 636 17.31 -13.21 25.00
N HIS A 637 16.05 -13.56 25.29
CA HIS A 637 15.72 -14.58 26.30
C HIS A 637 15.56 -16.01 25.72
N HIS A 638 15.15 -16.14 24.47
CA HIS A 638 14.86 -17.41 23.79
C HIS A 638 15.49 -17.46 22.39
N GLY A 639 16.71 -16.93 22.21
CA GLY A 639 17.36 -16.78 20.91
C GLY A 639 17.47 -18.07 20.10
N LEU A 640 17.67 -19.22 20.75
CA LEU A 640 17.72 -20.52 20.05
C LEU A 640 16.40 -20.88 19.34
N ALA A 641 15.25 -20.40 19.81
CA ALA A 641 13.95 -20.65 19.18
C ALA A 641 13.81 -19.97 17.81
N PHE A 642 14.58 -18.91 17.55
CA PHE A 642 14.62 -18.21 16.26
C PHE A 642 15.41 -18.97 15.20
N PHE A 643 16.30 -19.88 15.60
CA PHE A 643 17.19 -20.59 14.69
C PHE A 643 16.84 -22.07 14.59
N PHE A 644 16.47 -22.70 15.71
CA PHE A 644 16.21 -24.13 15.78
C PHE A 644 14.81 -24.42 16.32
N PRO A 645 14.20 -25.54 15.94
CA PRO A 645 12.95 -25.98 16.51
C PRO A 645 13.17 -26.52 17.93
N VAL A 646 13.09 -25.61 18.91
CA VAL A 646 13.12 -25.95 20.34
C VAL A 646 11.77 -26.58 20.70
N LYS A 647 11.78 -27.77 21.33
CA LYS A 647 10.58 -28.32 21.97
C LYS A 647 10.16 -27.36 23.08
N SER A 648 9.07 -26.65 22.89
CA SER A 648 8.58 -25.71 23.90
C SER A 648 7.88 -26.49 25.00
N LYS A 649 8.32 -26.32 26.26
CA LYS A 649 7.55 -26.75 27.46
C LYS A 649 6.15 -26.11 27.54
N MET A 650 5.81 -25.14 26.69
CA MET A 650 4.45 -24.58 26.62
C MET A 650 3.47 -25.52 25.90
N GLU A 651 3.92 -26.33 24.94
CA GLU A 651 3.07 -27.39 24.35
C GLU A 651 2.68 -28.41 25.42
N GLU A 652 3.59 -28.71 26.35
CA GLU A 652 3.31 -29.57 27.51
C GLU A 652 2.24 -28.94 28.42
N ARG A 653 2.17 -27.61 28.59
CA ARG A 653 1.12 -26.98 29.42
C ARG A 653 -0.24 -26.90 28.74
N GLU A 654 -0.29 -26.70 27.41
CA GLU A 654 -1.55 -26.71 26.64
C GLU A 654 -2.08 -28.14 26.47
N GLU A 655 -1.22 -29.13 26.20
CA GLU A 655 -1.62 -30.56 26.20
C GLU A 655 -2.01 -31.03 27.60
N ILE A 656 -1.34 -30.60 28.67
CA ILE A 656 -1.75 -30.95 30.05
C ILE A 656 -3.08 -30.26 30.44
N GLN A 657 -3.39 -29.07 29.92
CA GLN A 657 -4.68 -28.42 30.17
C GLN A 657 -5.84 -29.05 29.39
N GLU A 658 -5.63 -29.50 28.14
CA GLU A 658 -6.64 -30.24 27.38
C GLU A 658 -6.80 -31.70 27.86
N ALA A 659 -5.76 -32.29 28.45
CA ALA A 659 -5.78 -33.67 28.93
C ALA A 659 -6.33 -33.86 30.35
N VAL A 660 -6.85 -32.83 31.02
CA VAL A 660 -7.65 -33.00 32.25
C VAL A 660 -9.11 -33.13 31.85
N PRO A 661 -9.70 -34.34 31.81
CA PRO A 661 -11.14 -34.44 31.68
C PRO A 661 -11.73 -33.90 32.97
N HIS A 662 -12.58 -32.88 32.86
CA HIS A 662 -13.52 -32.52 33.92
C HIS A 662 -14.37 -33.76 34.25
N ARG A 663 -13.91 -34.58 35.19
CA ARG A 663 -14.69 -35.61 35.87
C ARG A 663 -15.25 -34.99 37.15
N GLN A 664 -16.56 -34.75 37.09
CA GLN A 664 -17.57 -34.93 38.14
C GLN A 664 -17.29 -34.39 39.54
N THR A 665 -18.04 -33.36 39.94
CA THR A 665 -19.28 -33.51 40.74
C THR A 665 -20.13 -32.24 40.61
#